data_AF-W9VJA1-F1
#
_entry.id   AF-W9VJA1-F1
#
_cell.length_a   1.000
_cell.length_b   1.000
_cell.length_c   1.000
_cell.angle_alpha   90.00
_cell.angle_beta   90.00
_cell.angle_gamma   90.00
#
_symmetry.space_group_name_H-M   'P 1'
#
loop_
_entity.id
_entity.type
_entity.pdbx_description
1 polymer ?
#
loop_
_entity_poly.entity_id
_entity_poly.type
_entity_poly.pdbx_seq_one_letter_code
_entity_poly.pdbx_strand_id
1 'polypeptide(L)'
;MNHIPLPQAPALAHIEIPVYESDSNPYRYTQPWLSYPARHGFDFIAIQVSDELHEYPGGLRSNLAAFVQSWLFFGVLEEFLGVKQDHDEWIVTTEKGHRVIRTSQLCGKLDAWRARIKQLDGNQQLEVRAGIDQVLGHMDSMHATLSWTTANIVQTVQVGSGSYHSDLLPDELNLSLDVLHNTLSLARNVVFPDAHLPIPTYTNSRLVHDQLAKNGWCSSEVSRLNQECSVVSGYFSSRLSILGSPTIHSKCSHWQCEAWQVDQSNYRPKHVNTLCDCMFVGLPTERIAEIIRVSQIPCLRLDRRGTGLELVAIDQRTPIRFTAISHVWADGLGNHAANALPHCQVRLIQERVNMIANAGSTPLAPSDDQPFWMDTLCIPVGSGFEDERNTAIAEMATIYRRSGTVLVLNNELNSISVARSPWELSARITRTTWFRRLWTLHEAVLAEKTVFQLQDGSVDLSELQTVVQEWDDSSKFQDLLCRMIFLEACQPYSKLLLFKSKSLSTRVRDIWTAVQWRNTSYQEDETICFANMLGLDLSSILAVSRYESEAKIKRMKTFILLQKYFPQGSIFQGDYSDLTRPSTTALVGLEWAPQSFVFRTRKSAPEHPDTQLALADELGLHVSLVALIPDKGWDIFTQAEMNSTVVGDLHQAFFMMPLEWDYFYVVRWDMARGRWDLANSLRHKTFPALILQQDITLVTDEALDLGEAVGRKDGTSMTRMFDGDLIAEEAREEVLREMMMEARGETVEEDYTPERRSFSASTRAIIVAASVMDASPDTSNTTDSLQDKRPRAKGPNSNVAVEYQARIIQHVEVQKEMFSTYTRAACKQMERYNGSTHSINSCEKWSDRVRWCIQ
;
A
#
# COMPACT_ATOMS: atom_id res chain seq x y z
N MET A 1 7.42 23.53 14.07
CA MET A 1 7.14 23.37 12.62
C MET A 1 5.84 24.08 12.24
N ASN A 2 5.76 25.39 12.44
CA ASN A 2 4.51 26.18 12.32
C ASN A 2 4.29 26.84 10.95
N HIS A 3 4.95 26.33 9.90
CA HIS A 3 4.61 26.59 8.50
C HIS A 3 3.55 25.61 7.97
N ILE A 4 3.45 24.42 8.57
CA ILE A 4 2.39 23.46 8.25
C ILE A 4 1.07 24.04 8.78
N PRO A 5 -0.03 24.06 8.00
CA PRO A 5 -1.31 24.54 8.50
C PRO A 5 -1.81 23.66 9.65
N LEU A 6 -2.50 24.25 10.62
CA LEU A 6 -3.24 23.47 11.63
C LEU A 6 -4.69 23.26 11.18
N PRO A 7 -5.31 22.14 11.58
CA PRO A 7 -6.76 22.01 11.51
C PRO A 7 -7.45 23.10 12.33
N GLN A 8 -8.67 23.48 11.93
CA GLN A 8 -9.53 24.36 12.73
C GLN A 8 -9.90 23.68 14.06
N ALA A 9 -10.05 24.47 15.12
CA ALA A 9 -10.34 23.96 16.46
C ALA A 9 -11.60 23.05 16.50
N PRO A 10 -11.64 22.04 17.40
CA PRO A 10 -10.57 21.64 18.32
C PRO A 10 -9.42 20.92 17.58
N ALA A 11 -8.19 21.38 17.80
CA ALA A 11 -6.97 20.84 17.21
C ALA A 11 -5.84 20.95 18.23
N LEU A 12 -4.86 20.05 18.15
CA LEU A 12 -3.67 20.14 18.98
C LEU A 12 -2.72 21.23 18.46
N ALA A 13 -2.05 21.91 19.39
CA ALA A 13 -0.98 22.83 19.04
C ALA A 13 0.17 22.12 18.32
N HIS A 14 1.00 22.92 17.65
CA HIS A 14 2.24 22.41 17.07
C HIS A 14 3.17 21.85 18.16
N ILE A 15 3.84 20.76 17.81
CA ILE A 15 5.02 20.28 18.55
C ILE A 15 6.10 21.37 18.48
N GLU A 16 6.55 21.81 19.66
CA GLU A 16 7.67 22.74 19.84
C GLU A 16 8.98 22.01 19.58
N ILE A 17 9.87 22.60 18.79
CA ILE A 17 11.19 22.03 18.48
C ILE A 17 12.22 22.80 19.31
N PRO A 18 12.87 22.20 20.30
CA PRO A 18 13.87 22.89 21.11
C PRO A 18 15.06 23.36 20.28
N VAL A 19 15.69 24.44 20.73
CA VAL A 19 17.04 24.82 20.31
C VAL A 19 18.03 24.00 21.15
N TYR A 20 18.78 23.09 20.52
CA TYR A 20 19.79 22.27 21.20
C TYR A 20 21.13 23.03 21.24
N GLU A 21 21.63 23.33 22.43
CA GLU A 21 22.88 24.08 22.61
C GLU A 21 23.96 23.22 23.27
N SER A 22 25.21 23.47 22.89
CA SER A 22 26.38 22.89 23.52
C SER A 22 27.47 23.94 23.66
N ASP A 23 28.17 23.95 24.80
CA ASP A 23 29.33 24.84 25.04
C ASP A 23 30.44 24.66 23.98
N SER A 24 30.50 23.47 23.37
CA SER A 24 31.47 23.11 22.33
C SER A 24 30.99 23.34 20.89
N ASN A 25 29.69 23.59 20.68
CA ASN A 25 29.12 23.93 19.38
C ASN A 25 28.10 25.07 19.53
N PRO A 26 28.51 26.33 19.34
CA PRO A 26 27.55 27.41 19.21
C PRO A 26 26.68 27.11 17.98
N TYR A 27 25.39 27.40 18.11
CA TYR A 27 24.32 27.08 17.17
C TYR A 27 24.39 27.82 15.80
N ARG A 28 25.58 27.88 15.22
CA ARG A 28 25.91 28.73 14.09
C ARG A 28 26.64 27.92 13.03
N TYR A 29 25.83 27.44 12.10
CA TYR A 29 26.29 27.01 10.79
C TYR A 29 27.27 28.02 10.18
N THR A 30 28.31 27.51 9.52
CA THR A 30 29.26 28.28 8.72
C THR A 30 29.54 27.54 7.42
N GLN A 31 29.68 28.27 6.32
CA GLN A 31 30.10 27.68 5.05
C GLN A 31 31.58 27.23 5.07
N PRO A 32 31.98 26.25 4.22
CA PRO A 32 31.16 25.46 3.30
C PRO A 32 30.38 24.31 3.97
N TRP A 33 29.25 23.89 3.39
CA TRP A 33 28.36 22.89 3.98
C TRP A 33 28.96 21.48 4.05
N LEU A 34 29.53 20.98 2.95
CA LEU A 34 30.05 19.61 2.87
C LEU A 34 31.17 19.32 3.87
N SER A 35 32.04 20.31 4.14
CA SER A 35 33.14 20.14 5.11
C SER A 35 32.75 20.51 6.54
N TYR A 36 31.49 20.87 6.81
CA TYR A 36 31.04 21.26 8.15
C TYR A 36 31.25 20.14 9.19
N PRO A 37 30.94 18.85 8.93
CA PRO A 37 31.23 17.78 9.88
C PRO A 37 32.70 17.68 10.25
N ALA A 38 33.60 17.66 9.27
CA ALA A 38 35.04 17.58 9.49
C ALA A 38 35.58 18.75 10.34
N ARG A 39 35.12 19.98 10.05
CA ARG A 39 35.55 21.17 10.80
C ARG A 39 35.09 21.19 12.25
N HIS A 40 34.01 20.46 12.56
CA HIS A 40 33.44 20.38 13.90
C HIS A 40 33.76 19.03 14.60
N GLY A 41 34.63 18.20 14.01
CA GLY A 41 35.09 16.94 14.61
C GLY A 41 34.11 15.77 14.49
N PHE A 42 33.14 15.86 13.57
CA PHE A 42 32.10 14.86 13.30
C PHE A 42 32.28 14.13 11.96
N ASP A 43 33.48 14.16 11.38
CA ASP A 43 33.77 13.47 10.11
C ASP A 43 33.50 11.97 10.16
N PHE A 44 33.62 11.38 11.36
CA PHE A 44 33.36 9.97 11.60
C PHE A 44 31.93 9.54 11.29
N ILE A 45 30.94 10.46 11.29
CA ILE A 45 29.54 10.14 10.97
C ILE A 45 29.41 9.62 9.54
N ALA A 46 30.27 10.09 8.62
CA ALA A 46 30.26 9.63 7.23
C ALA A 46 30.94 8.25 7.04
N ILE A 47 31.73 7.79 8.02
CA ILE A 47 32.64 6.65 7.88
C ILE A 47 32.22 5.48 8.79
N GLN A 48 31.54 5.75 9.91
CA GLN A 48 31.13 4.73 10.87
C GLN A 48 29.82 4.05 10.48
N VAL A 49 29.73 2.76 10.79
CA VAL A 49 28.47 2.00 10.66
C VAL A 49 27.51 2.46 11.74
N SER A 50 26.24 2.64 11.38
CA SER A 50 25.23 3.18 12.29
C SER A 50 25.23 2.54 13.68
N ASP A 51 25.36 1.21 13.80
CA ASP A 51 25.36 0.52 15.11
C ASP A 51 26.45 1.02 16.06
N GLU A 52 27.64 1.38 15.55
CA GLU A 52 28.77 1.87 16.36
C GLU A 52 28.47 3.27 16.94
N LEU A 53 27.71 4.09 16.22
CA LEU A 53 27.26 5.42 16.69
C LEU A 53 26.31 5.32 17.91
N HIS A 54 25.65 4.18 18.10
CA HIS A 54 24.65 3.99 19.16
C HIS A 54 25.24 3.50 20.49
N GLU A 55 26.52 3.11 20.51
CA GLU A 55 27.24 2.69 21.73
C GLU A 55 27.83 3.87 22.53
N TYR A 56 27.76 5.09 21.99
CA TYR A 56 28.40 6.26 22.60
C TYR A 56 27.67 6.81 23.86
N PRO A 57 28.42 7.41 24.81
CA PRO A 57 27.88 7.91 26.09
C PRO A 57 26.85 9.04 25.93
N GLY A 58 25.93 9.17 26.90
CA GLY A 58 24.86 10.18 26.88
C GLY A 58 25.31 11.64 26.77
N GLY A 59 26.54 11.97 27.20
CA GLY A 59 27.12 13.32 27.03
C GLY A 59 27.41 13.71 25.57
N LEU A 60 27.60 12.72 24.68
CA LEU A 60 27.77 12.96 23.24
C LEU A 60 26.44 13.35 22.58
N ARG A 61 25.30 12.85 23.08
CA ARG A 61 23.99 13.02 22.43
C ARG A 61 23.52 14.48 22.37
N SER A 62 23.69 15.24 23.44
CA SER A 62 23.32 16.67 23.45
C SER A 62 24.20 17.50 22.50
N ASN A 63 25.51 17.21 22.45
CA ASN A 63 26.43 17.87 21.54
C ASN A 63 26.13 17.49 20.08
N LEU A 64 25.85 16.21 19.83
CA LEU A 64 25.46 15.69 18.52
C LEU A 64 24.15 16.33 18.06
N ALA A 65 23.13 16.45 18.92
CA ALA A 65 21.88 17.12 18.58
C ALA A 65 22.09 18.59 18.19
N ALA A 66 22.91 19.33 18.94
CA ALA A 66 23.26 20.72 18.61
C ALA A 66 24.02 20.84 17.28
N PHE A 67 24.98 19.94 17.06
CA PHE A 67 25.74 19.86 15.81
C PHE A 67 24.84 19.55 14.61
N VAL A 68 24.04 18.48 14.70
CA VAL A 68 23.12 18.03 13.64
C VAL A 68 22.08 19.11 13.34
N GLN A 69 21.52 19.75 14.36
CA GLN A 69 20.58 20.84 14.15
C GLN A 69 21.24 22.02 13.44
N SER A 70 22.48 22.40 13.81
CA SER A 70 23.21 23.44 13.09
C SER A 70 23.48 23.06 11.62
N TRP A 71 23.84 21.80 11.35
CA TRP A 71 24.24 21.34 10.02
C TRP A 71 23.07 20.97 9.10
N LEU A 72 22.23 20.02 9.53
CA LEU A 72 21.15 19.44 8.73
C LEU A 72 19.84 20.24 8.79
N PHE A 73 19.67 21.14 9.77
CA PHE A 73 18.53 22.07 9.79
C PHE A 73 18.93 23.45 9.24
N PHE A 74 19.79 24.20 9.95
CA PHE A 74 20.13 25.57 9.55
C PHE A 74 21.03 25.63 8.32
N GLY A 75 22.05 24.77 8.27
CA GLY A 75 22.96 24.70 7.12
C GLY A 75 22.23 24.34 5.83
N VAL A 76 21.42 23.28 5.83
CA VAL A 76 20.62 22.90 4.66
C VAL A 76 19.68 24.04 4.23
N LEU A 77 19.04 24.71 5.18
CA LEU A 77 18.14 25.82 4.88
C LEU A 77 18.87 27.01 4.23
N GLU A 78 20.07 27.35 4.71
CA GLU A 78 20.91 28.40 4.13
C GLU A 78 21.40 28.04 2.72
N GLU A 79 21.92 26.82 2.54
CA GLU A 79 22.39 26.32 1.25
C GLU A 79 21.26 26.23 0.22
N PHE A 80 20.09 25.72 0.60
CA PHE A 80 18.94 25.62 -0.28
C PHE A 80 18.47 27.00 -0.75
N LEU A 81 18.37 27.96 0.16
CA LEU A 81 17.93 29.32 -0.16
C LEU A 81 19.00 30.10 -0.94
N GLY A 82 20.27 29.69 -0.87
CA GLY A 82 21.40 30.36 -1.50
C GLY A 82 21.69 31.76 -0.93
N VAL A 83 21.21 32.04 0.28
CA VAL A 83 21.35 33.33 0.96
C VAL A 83 21.57 33.11 2.46
N LYS A 84 22.54 33.84 3.03
CA LYS A 84 22.86 33.78 4.45
C LYS A 84 21.62 34.09 5.31
N GLN A 85 21.36 33.24 6.31
CA GLN A 85 20.23 33.43 7.21
C GLN A 85 20.66 34.08 8.53
N ASP A 86 19.81 34.95 9.08
CA ASP A 86 19.89 35.33 10.48
C ASP A 86 19.19 34.27 11.33
N HIS A 87 19.96 33.52 12.11
CA HIS A 87 19.44 32.41 12.92
C HIS A 87 18.46 32.88 14.00
N ASP A 88 18.60 34.11 14.50
CA ASP A 88 17.73 34.63 15.55
C ASP A 88 16.30 34.87 15.03
N GLU A 89 16.10 35.06 13.72
CA GLU A 89 14.76 35.15 13.09
C GLU A 89 13.97 33.83 13.23
N TRP A 90 14.67 32.70 13.31
CA TRP A 90 14.09 31.36 13.39
C TRP A 90 13.87 30.91 14.83
N ILE A 91 14.20 31.72 15.83
CA ILE A 91 14.14 31.32 17.25
C ILE A 91 13.11 32.19 17.99
N VAL A 92 12.39 31.56 18.91
CA VAL A 92 11.49 32.25 19.85
C VAL A 92 11.64 31.72 21.25
N THR A 93 11.57 32.62 22.22
CA THR A 93 11.41 32.26 23.62
C THR A 93 9.92 32.15 23.95
N THR A 94 9.47 30.97 24.37
CA THR A 94 8.09 30.73 24.79
C THR A 94 7.80 31.45 26.11
N GLU A 95 6.52 31.54 26.50
CA GLU A 95 6.11 32.12 27.79
C GLU A 95 6.78 31.42 29.00
N LYS A 96 7.15 30.14 28.83
CA LYS A 96 7.86 29.34 29.85
C LYS A 96 9.37 29.55 29.84
N GLY A 97 9.90 30.44 28.98
CA GLY A 97 11.33 30.73 28.87
C GLY A 97 12.11 29.75 28.00
N HIS A 98 11.47 28.78 27.34
CA HIS A 98 12.17 27.83 26.47
C HIS A 98 12.44 28.43 25.10
N ARG A 99 13.64 28.23 24.55
CA ARG A 99 13.98 28.62 23.18
C ARG A 99 13.59 27.52 22.21
N VAL A 100 12.77 27.85 21.22
CA VAL A 100 12.23 26.91 20.24
C VAL A 100 12.33 27.45 18.81
N ILE A 101 12.40 26.55 17.84
CA ILE A 101 12.45 26.90 16.42
C ILE A 101 11.05 27.31 15.91
N ARG A 102 10.98 28.49 15.30
CA ARG A 102 9.84 29.03 14.57
C ARG A 102 10.12 28.98 13.06
N THR A 103 9.25 28.32 12.30
CA THR A 103 9.34 28.17 10.84
C THR A 103 8.26 28.91 10.07
N SER A 104 7.43 29.74 10.71
CA SER A 104 6.29 30.42 10.07
C SER A 104 6.65 31.30 8.86
N GLN A 105 7.90 31.72 8.73
CA GLN A 105 8.38 32.49 7.57
C GLN A 105 8.90 31.63 6.41
N LEU A 106 8.99 30.31 6.58
CA LEU A 106 9.60 29.40 5.61
C LEU A 106 8.90 29.48 4.24
N CYS A 107 7.57 29.39 4.20
CA CYS A 107 6.82 29.47 2.94
C CYS A 107 7.10 30.78 2.19
N GLY A 108 7.15 31.91 2.89
CA GLY A 108 7.48 33.21 2.27
C GLY A 108 8.92 33.29 1.75
N LYS A 109 9.88 32.68 2.45
CA LYS A 109 11.27 32.59 1.98
C LYS A 109 11.41 31.65 0.78
N LEU A 110 10.61 30.58 0.71
CA LEU A 110 10.54 29.67 -0.45
C LEU A 110 9.88 30.33 -1.66
N ASP A 111 8.84 31.15 -1.47
CA ASP A 111 8.26 31.98 -2.53
C ASP A 111 9.30 32.95 -3.11
N ALA A 112 10.07 33.61 -2.23
CA ALA A 112 11.15 34.50 -2.65
C ALA A 112 12.28 33.75 -3.38
N TRP A 113 12.64 32.55 -2.92
CA TRP A 113 13.61 31.69 -3.59
C TRP A 113 13.12 31.28 -4.98
N ARG A 114 11.89 30.78 -5.11
CA ARG A 114 11.26 30.45 -6.40
C ARG A 114 11.29 31.63 -7.37
N ALA A 115 10.95 32.83 -6.90
CA ALA A 115 10.99 34.03 -7.71
C ALA A 115 12.42 34.36 -8.19
N ARG A 116 13.45 34.17 -7.35
CA ARG A 116 14.85 34.36 -7.76
C ARG A 116 15.28 33.35 -8.81
N ILE A 117 14.99 32.07 -8.61
CA ILE A 117 15.40 31.01 -9.55
C ILE A 117 14.77 31.21 -10.93
N LYS A 118 13.50 31.64 -10.99
CA LYS A 118 12.82 31.96 -12.26
C LYS A 118 13.47 33.11 -13.06
N GLN A 119 14.30 33.95 -12.44
CA GLN A 119 15.03 35.03 -13.11
C GLN A 119 16.38 34.60 -13.68
N LEU A 120 16.85 33.40 -13.32
CA LEU A 120 18.12 32.85 -13.78
C LEU A 120 17.97 32.25 -15.19
N ASP A 121 19.06 32.22 -15.95
CA ASP A 121 19.10 31.50 -17.22
C ASP A 121 19.08 29.97 -17.02
N GLY A 122 18.86 29.21 -18.09
CA GLY A 122 18.72 27.75 -18.01
C GLY A 122 19.96 27.03 -17.45
N ASN A 123 21.17 27.52 -17.71
CA ASN A 123 22.40 26.90 -17.20
C ASN A 123 22.55 27.16 -15.70
N GLN A 124 22.29 28.39 -15.28
CA GLN A 124 22.30 28.78 -13.86
C GLN A 124 21.22 28.01 -13.07
N GLN A 125 20.03 27.82 -13.66
CA GLN A 125 18.98 27.00 -13.06
C GLN A 125 19.41 25.55 -12.86
N LEU A 126 20.11 24.96 -13.84
CA LEU A 126 20.66 23.61 -13.76
C LEU A 126 21.74 23.49 -12.69
N GLU A 127 22.64 24.48 -12.57
CA GLU A 127 23.67 24.51 -11.53
C GLU A 127 23.07 24.59 -10.12
N VAL A 128 22.11 25.50 -9.91
CA VAL A 128 21.39 25.61 -8.64
C VAL A 128 20.65 24.31 -8.32
N ARG A 129 19.98 23.71 -9.31
CA ARG A 129 19.30 22.43 -9.12
C ARG A 129 20.29 21.34 -8.70
N ALA A 130 21.43 21.20 -9.37
CA ALA A 130 22.43 20.20 -9.02
C ALA A 130 22.95 20.37 -7.59
N GLY A 131 23.21 21.61 -7.17
CA GLY A 131 23.62 21.92 -5.79
C GLY A 131 22.53 21.56 -4.76
N ILE A 132 21.27 21.90 -5.03
CA ILE A 132 20.15 21.58 -4.15
C ILE A 132 19.89 20.07 -4.08
N ASP A 133 19.94 19.37 -5.22
CA ASP A 133 19.78 17.92 -5.29
C ASP A 133 20.87 17.22 -4.45
N GLN A 134 22.11 17.71 -4.52
CA GLN A 134 23.21 17.21 -3.69
C GLN A 134 22.97 17.47 -2.19
N VAL A 135 22.55 18.67 -1.81
CA VAL A 135 22.29 19.04 -0.41
C VAL A 135 21.15 18.20 0.18
N LEU A 136 20.04 18.04 -0.55
CA LEU A 136 18.90 17.24 -0.10
C LEU A 136 19.26 15.75 -0.03
N GLY A 137 19.92 15.21 -1.05
CA GLY A 137 20.36 13.80 -1.06
C GLY A 137 21.32 13.47 0.09
N HIS A 138 22.28 14.37 0.38
CA HIS A 138 23.16 14.19 1.53
C HIS A 138 22.42 14.37 2.87
N MET A 139 21.48 15.31 2.98
CA MET A 139 20.64 15.46 4.18
C MET A 139 19.89 14.16 4.49
N ASP A 140 19.22 13.59 3.49
CA ASP A 140 18.46 12.34 3.61
C ASP A 140 19.38 11.18 4.02
N SER A 141 20.52 11.01 3.33
CA SER A 141 21.50 9.98 3.64
C SER A 141 22.06 10.09 5.07
N MET A 142 22.47 11.28 5.49
CA MET A 142 23.03 11.50 6.83
C MET A 142 21.99 11.35 7.92
N HIS A 143 20.77 11.83 7.70
CA HIS A 143 19.68 11.65 8.65
C HIS A 143 19.30 10.17 8.79
N ALA A 144 19.27 9.41 7.70
CA ALA A 144 19.06 7.96 7.73
C ALA A 144 20.14 7.23 8.54
N THR A 145 21.42 7.56 8.33
CA THR A 145 22.55 7.01 9.10
C THR A 145 22.40 7.28 10.59
N LEU A 146 21.97 8.49 10.97
CA LEU A 146 21.80 8.88 12.37
C LEU A 146 20.54 8.30 13.02
N SER A 147 19.57 7.87 12.22
CA SER A 147 18.24 7.50 12.71
C SER A 147 17.98 6.00 12.74
N TRP A 148 18.75 5.17 12.04
CA TRP A 148 18.43 3.73 11.89
C TRP A 148 19.60 2.84 12.33
N THR A 149 19.37 1.90 13.24
CA THR A 149 20.31 0.81 13.54
C THR A 149 20.09 -0.40 12.62
N THR A 150 21.06 -1.31 12.52
CA THR A 150 20.89 -2.59 11.81
C THR A 150 19.75 -3.40 12.44
N ALA A 151 19.61 -3.36 13.78
CA ALA A 151 18.49 -4.00 14.47
C ALA A 151 17.13 -3.43 14.04
N ASN A 152 17.03 -2.11 13.84
CA ASN A 152 15.82 -1.44 13.36
C ASN A 152 15.48 -1.84 11.92
N ILE A 153 16.49 -1.96 11.06
CA ILE A 153 16.32 -2.40 9.67
C ILE A 153 15.83 -3.86 9.65
N VAL A 154 16.48 -4.74 10.41
CA VAL A 154 16.11 -6.15 10.52
C VAL A 154 14.70 -6.31 11.09
N GLN A 155 14.34 -5.56 12.14
CA GLN A 155 12.99 -5.56 12.70
C GLN A 155 11.94 -5.05 11.71
N THR A 156 12.24 -4.01 10.93
CA THR A 156 11.34 -3.52 9.86
C THR A 156 11.08 -4.60 8.81
N VAL A 157 12.14 -5.31 8.40
CA VAL A 157 12.06 -6.42 7.44
C VAL A 157 11.29 -7.61 8.02
N GLN A 158 11.51 -7.95 9.29
CA GLN A 158 10.92 -9.14 9.95
C GLN A 158 9.47 -8.92 10.42
N VAL A 159 9.19 -7.81 11.10
CA VAL A 159 7.92 -7.56 11.81
C VAL A 159 6.95 -6.77 10.94
N GLY A 160 7.43 -6.05 9.92
CA GLY A 160 6.58 -5.28 8.99
C GLY A 160 5.83 -4.11 9.64
N SER A 161 6.03 -3.85 10.93
CA SER A 161 5.83 -2.54 11.53
C SER A 161 7.01 -1.67 11.11
N GLY A 162 6.75 -0.45 10.65
CA GLY A 162 7.85 0.50 10.44
C GLY A 162 8.65 0.64 11.74
N SER A 163 9.98 0.60 11.65
CA SER A 163 10.82 0.92 12.81
C SER A 163 10.64 2.38 13.19
N TYR A 164 10.92 2.73 14.44
CA TYR A 164 11.00 4.14 14.83
C TYR A 164 12.42 4.62 14.65
N HIS A 165 12.59 5.93 14.57
CA HIS A 165 13.91 6.54 14.72
C HIS A 165 14.58 6.02 16.00
N SER A 166 15.89 5.84 15.91
CA SER A 166 16.74 5.46 17.04
C SER A 166 16.78 6.58 18.08
N ASP A 167 17.16 6.22 19.31
CA ASP A 167 17.26 7.17 20.42
C ASP A 167 18.59 7.97 20.40
N LEU A 168 19.31 8.00 19.26
CA LEU A 168 20.57 8.74 19.11
C LEU A 168 20.33 10.25 19.05
N LEU A 169 19.32 10.67 18.29
CA LEU A 169 18.84 12.05 18.23
C LEU A 169 17.49 12.17 18.97
N PRO A 170 17.19 13.35 19.56
CA PRO A 170 15.87 13.61 20.12
C PRO A 170 14.76 13.47 19.07
N ASP A 171 13.61 12.94 19.46
CA ASP A 171 12.49 12.70 18.54
C ASP A 171 11.99 14.00 17.86
N GLU A 172 12.01 15.12 18.56
CA GLU A 172 11.63 16.43 18.01
C GLU A 172 12.57 16.86 16.89
N LEU A 173 13.87 16.62 17.06
CA LEU A 173 14.88 16.94 16.04
C LEU A 173 14.66 16.07 14.81
N ASN A 174 14.54 14.75 15.00
CA ASN A 174 14.28 13.79 13.91
C ASN A 174 13.06 14.20 13.09
N LEU A 175 11.92 14.46 13.76
CA LEU A 175 10.70 14.90 13.10
C LEU A 175 10.89 16.23 12.36
N SER A 176 11.66 17.17 12.93
CA SER A 176 11.90 18.47 12.29
C SER A 176 12.76 18.37 11.03
N LEU A 177 13.71 17.43 10.99
CA LEU A 177 14.54 17.16 9.81
C LEU A 177 13.71 16.49 8.71
N ASP A 178 12.92 15.47 9.03
CA ASP A 178 12.01 14.83 8.08
C ASP A 178 11.07 15.86 7.42
N VAL A 179 10.45 16.72 8.24
CA VAL A 179 9.52 17.75 7.77
C VAL A 179 10.23 18.80 6.92
N LEU A 180 11.43 19.25 7.33
CA LEU A 180 12.20 20.22 6.56
C LEU A 180 12.59 19.64 5.20
N HIS A 181 13.15 18.43 5.17
CA HIS A 181 13.53 17.74 3.93
C HIS A 181 12.33 17.65 2.99
N ASN A 182 11.21 17.12 3.46
CA ASN A 182 9.97 17.00 2.68
C ASN A 182 9.50 18.34 2.10
N THR A 183 9.50 19.39 2.92
CA THR A 183 9.08 20.75 2.51
C THR A 183 9.98 21.33 1.45
N LEU A 184 11.31 21.14 1.57
CA LEU A 184 12.28 21.62 0.59
C LEU A 184 12.24 20.81 -0.71
N SER A 185 12.05 19.49 -0.64
CA SER A 185 11.85 18.64 -1.83
C SER A 185 10.59 19.04 -2.59
N LEU A 186 9.49 19.39 -1.90
CA LEU A 186 8.30 19.94 -2.54
C LEU A 186 8.61 21.26 -3.26
N ALA A 187 9.33 22.19 -2.61
CA ALA A 187 9.73 23.45 -3.24
C ALA A 187 10.60 23.25 -4.48
N ARG A 188 11.58 22.33 -4.39
CA ARG A 188 12.44 21.92 -5.49
C ARG A 188 11.61 21.39 -6.65
N ASN A 189 10.71 20.42 -6.41
CA ASN A 189 9.92 19.79 -7.47
C ASN A 189 8.98 20.75 -8.18
N VAL A 190 8.48 21.77 -7.48
CA VAL A 190 7.65 22.83 -8.08
C VAL A 190 8.44 23.71 -9.05
N VAL A 191 9.72 23.96 -8.77
CA VAL A 191 10.58 24.79 -9.64
C VAL A 191 11.18 23.96 -10.79
N PHE A 192 11.48 22.69 -10.55
CA PHE A 192 12.11 21.78 -11.51
C PHE A 192 11.26 20.52 -11.75
N PRO A 193 10.14 20.63 -12.49
CA PRO A 193 9.19 19.53 -12.65
C PRO A 193 9.71 18.38 -13.53
N ASP A 194 10.57 18.65 -14.51
CA ASP A 194 11.03 17.66 -15.51
C ASP A 194 11.93 16.55 -14.93
N ALA A 195 12.35 16.68 -13.68
CA ALA A 195 13.19 15.69 -13.01
C ALA A 195 12.78 15.51 -11.55
N HIS A 196 11.52 15.15 -11.36
CA HIS A 196 10.89 14.98 -10.06
C HIS A 196 11.73 14.15 -9.07
N LEU A 197 12.09 14.75 -7.93
CA LEU A 197 12.69 14.01 -6.81
C LEU A 197 11.59 13.24 -6.08
N PRO A 198 11.74 11.92 -5.85
CA PRO A 198 10.79 11.18 -5.04
C PRO A 198 10.74 11.77 -3.63
N ILE A 199 9.53 12.02 -3.15
CA ILE A 199 9.31 12.43 -1.76
C ILE A 199 9.04 11.14 -0.98
N PRO A 200 9.89 10.77 0.00
CA PRO A 200 9.71 9.53 0.74
C PRO A 200 8.32 9.47 1.39
N THR A 201 7.56 8.42 1.09
CA THR A 201 6.39 8.06 1.87
C THR A 201 6.89 7.38 3.14
N TYR A 202 6.88 8.08 4.28
CA TYR A 202 6.84 7.51 5.63
C TYR A 202 7.05 8.58 6.72
N THR A 203 6.51 8.35 7.91
CA THR A 203 6.87 9.02 9.17
C THR A 203 7.34 7.99 10.19
N ASN A 204 8.66 7.86 10.36
CA ASN A 204 9.31 7.11 11.44
C ASN A 204 9.14 7.75 12.83
N SER A 205 8.48 8.90 12.91
CA SER A 205 8.40 9.69 14.12
C SER A 205 7.58 9.00 15.21
N ARG A 206 8.27 8.59 16.27
CA ARG A 206 7.66 8.09 17.50
C ARG A 206 6.70 9.12 18.10
N LEU A 207 7.03 10.42 18.02
CA LEU A 207 6.14 11.50 18.49
C LEU A 207 4.79 11.54 17.77
N VAL A 208 4.80 11.42 16.43
CA VAL A 208 3.57 11.42 15.63
C VAL A 208 2.75 10.17 15.95
N HIS A 209 3.39 9.00 15.98
CA HIS A 209 2.75 7.73 16.32
C HIS A 209 2.14 7.75 17.73
N ASP A 210 2.92 8.14 18.74
CA ASP A 210 2.49 8.20 20.13
C ASP A 210 1.38 9.22 20.33
N GLN A 211 1.40 10.34 19.61
CA GLN A 211 0.28 11.28 19.67
C GLN A 211 -1.00 10.64 19.14
N LEU A 212 -0.94 10.00 17.97
CA LEU A 212 -2.11 9.34 17.37
C LEU A 212 -2.65 8.28 18.35
N ALA A 213 -1.77 7.46 18.92
CA ALA A 213 -2.12 6.45 19.91
C ALA A 213 -2.75 7.07 21.19
N LYS A 214 -2.12 8.09 21.78
CA LYS A 214 -2.63 8.82 22.96
C LYS A 214 -3.98 9.46 22.71
N ASN A 215 -4.23 9.91 21.47
CA ASN A 215 -5.50 10.50 21.08
C ASN A 215 -6.58 9.46 20.81
N GLY A 216 -6.28 8.15 20.82
CA GLY A 216 -7.27 7.09 20.63
C GLY A 216 -7.47 6.67 19.17
N TRP A 217 -6.52 6.96 18.29
CA TRP A 217 -6.60 6.54 16.89
C TRP A 217 -6.50 5.01 16.75
N CYS A 218 -7.20 4.47 15.74
CA CYS A 218 -7.10 3.07 15.37
C CYS A 218 -5.68 2.72 14.90
N SER A 219 -5.09 1.64 15.43
CA SER A 219 -3.77 1.12 15.01
C SER A 219 -3.71 0.85 13.50
N SER A 220 -4.77 0.27 12.94
CA SER A 220 -4.95 0.07 11.50
C SER A 220 -5.08 1.38 10.71
N GLU A 221 -5.46 2.50 11.32
CA GLU A 221 -5.50 3.79 10.65
C GLU A 221 -4.13 4.44 10.64
N VAL A 222 -3.40 4.33 11.75
CA VAL A 222 -2.00 4.78 11.83
C VAL A 222 -1.14 4.06 10.78
N SER A 223 -1.27 2.73 10.65
CA SER A 223 -0.54 1.98 9.62
C SER A 223 -0.90 2.40 8.19
N ARG A 224 -2.15 2.77 7.94
CA ARG A 224 -2.58 3.28 6.63
C ARG A 224 -1.99 4.65 6.34
N LEU A 225 -2.00 5.57 7.31
CA LEU A 225 -1.35 6.88 7.19
C LEU A 225 0.14 6.74 6.88
N ASN A 226 0.82 5.83 7.57
CA ASN A 226 2.24 5.57 7.35
C ASN A 226 2.54 5.06 5.93
N GLN A 227 1.59 4.37 5.28
CA GLN A 227 1.74 3.87 3.91
C GLN A 227 1.36 4.90 2.84
N GLU A 228 0.41 5.79 3.12
CA GLU A 228 -0.23 6.65 2.11
C GLU A 228 0.14 8.14 2.20
N CYS A 229 0.76 8.59 3.30
CA CYS A 229 1.03 10.00 3.55
C CYS A 229 2.53 10.26 3.73
N SER A 230 2.96 11.45 3.31
CA SER A 230 4.24 12.04 3.71
C SER A 230 4.26 12.37 5.21
N VAL A 231 5.46 12.67 5.74
CA VAL A 231 5.62 13.16 7.11
C VAL A 231 4.81 14.44 7.38
N VAL A 232 4.65 15.32 6.40
CA VAL A 232 3.88 16.57 6.53
C VAL A 232 2.39 16.28 6.71
N SER A 233 1.82 15.42 5.86
CA SER A 233 0.41 15.03 5.95
C SER A 233 0.11 14.12 7.15
N GLY A 234 1.06 13.26 7.52
CA GLY A 234 1.01 12.47 8.75
C GLY A 234 1.02 13.36 10.00
N TYR A 235 1.90 14.35 10.03
CA TYR A 235 1.94 15.36 11.09
C TYR A 235 0.64 16.15 11.16
N PHE A 236 0.13 16.68 10.05
CA PHE A 236 -1.16 17.35 9.97
C PHE A 236 -2.28 16.48 10.55
N SER A 237 -2.34 15.21 10.13
CA SER A 237 -3.33 14.24 10.59
C SER A 237 -3.24 14.02 12.11
N SER A 238 -2.03 13.98 12.68
CA SER A 238 -1.82 13.82 14.13
C SER A 238 -2.32 15.01 14.96
N ARG A 239 -2.55 16.17 14.34
CA ARG A 239 -3.11 17.36 15.00
C ARG A 239 -4.64 17.38 14.99
N LEU A 240 -5.29 16.50 14.21
CA LEU A 240 -6.74 16.36 14.22
C LEU A 240 -7.21 15.76 15.55
N SER A 241 -8.30 16.31 16.08
CA SER A 241 -9.07 15.64 17.13
C SER A 241 -9.69 14.35 16.58
N ILE A 242 -9.81 13.32 17.43
CA ILE A 242 -10.52 12.09 17.04
C ILE A 242 -11.99 12.34 16.75
N LEU A 243 -12.53 11.49 15.88
CA LEU A 243 -13.96 11.36 15.65
C LEU A 243 -14.47 10.20 16.53
N GLY A 244 -15.48 10.44 17.36
CA GLY A 244 -16.10 9.40 18.19
C GLY A 244 -15.29 8.98 19.44
N SER A 245 -15.53 7.75 19.93
CA SER A 245 -14.97 7.23 21.18
C SER A 245 -13.72 6.38 20.96
N PRO A 246 -12.59 6.62 21.66
CA PRO A 246 -11.38 5.79 21.55
C PRO A 246 -11.60 4.29 21.84
N THR A 247 -12.53 3.98 22.74
CA THR A 247 -12.68 2.64 23.34
C THR A 247 -13.03 1.54 22.33
N ILE A 248 -13.65 1.93 21.22
CA ILE A 248 -14.10 1.04 20.15
C ILE A 248 -12.95 0.45 19.33
N HIS A 249 -11.75 1.04 19.41
CA HIS A 249 -10.57 0.59 18.67
C HIS A 249 -9.64 -0.31 19.49
N SER A 250 -10.00 -0.67 20.72
CA SER A 250 -9.20 -1.51 21.62
C SER A 250 -8.86 -2.90 21.07
N LYS A 251 -9.72 -3.45 20.20
CA LYS A 251 -9.51 -4.75 19.53
C LYS A 251 -8.83 -4.65 18.17
N CYS A 252 -8.57 -3.44 17.68
CA CYS A 252 -7.97 -3.26 16.36
C CYS A 252 -6.48 -3.63 16.38
N SER A 253 -6.03 -4.32 15.33
CA SER A 253 -4.62 -4.54 15.05
C SER A 253 -4.12 -3.55 14.00
N HIS A 254 -2.80 -3.48 13.80
CA HIS A 254 -2.20 -2.75 12.68
C HIS A 254 -2.75 -3.18 11.31
N TRP A 255 -3.29 -4.41 11.25
CA TRP A 255 -3.79 -5.07 10.04
C TRP A 255 -5.30 -5.18 9.97
N GLN A 256 -6.05 -4.83 11.01
CA GLN A 256 -7.50 -4.87 10.93
C GLN A 256 -8.16 -3.85 11.83
N CYS A 257 -9.09 -3.08 11.25
CA CYS A 257 -10.03 -2.30 12.02
C CYS A 257 -11.22 -3.21 12.35
N GLU A 258 -11.29 -3.64 13.61
CA GLU A 258 -12.40 -4.42 14.17
C GLU A 258 -13.47 -3.53 14.81
N ALA A 259 -13.26 -2.22 14.83
CA ALA A 259 -14.29 -1.30 15.28
C ALA A 259 -15.51 -1.38 14.36
N TRP A 260 -16.69 -1.19 14.95
CA TRP A 260 -17.96 -1.07 14.23
C TRP A 260 -18.35 -2.31 13.40
N GLN A 261 -17.93 -3.49 13.83
CA GLN A 261 -18.55 -4.74 13.38
C GLN A 261 -19.96 -4.87 13.95
N VAL A 262 -20.89 -5.29 13.10
CA VAL A 262 -22.30 -5.47 13.50
C VAL A 262 -22.43 -6.83 14.17
N ASP A 263 -22.75 -6.83 15.47
CA ASP A 263 -23.20 -8.02 16.17
C ASP A 263 -24.70 -8.19 15.92
N GLN A 264 -25.05 -9.11 15.02
CA GLN A 264 -26.43 -9.39 14.63
C GLN A 264 -27.34 -9.71 15.82
N SER A 265 -26.82 -10.40 16.85
CA SER A 265 -27.62 -10.87 17.98
C SER A 265 -28.04 -9.73 18.91
N ASN A 266 -27.24 -8.67 18.98
CA ASN A 266 -27.42 -7.52 19.87
C ASN A 266 -27.76 -6.22 19.14
N TYR A 267 -27.88 -6.27 17.82
CA TYR A 267 -28.12 -5.10 17.00
C TYR A 267 -29.52 -4.51 17.24
N ARG A 268 -29.59 -3.19 17.46
CA ARG A 268 -30.84 -2.44 17.57
C ARG A 268 -30.80 -1.17 16.73
N PRO A 269 -31.86 -0.87 15.95
CA PRO A 269 -32.01 0.42 15.30
C PRO A 269 -31.99 1.55 16.34
N LYS A 270 -31.35 2.66 16.02
CA LYS A 270 -31.18 3.81 16.92
C LYS A 270 -32.00 5.00 16.44
N HIS A 271 -32.53 5.75 17.39
CA HIS A 271 -33.10 7.08 17.14
C HIS A 271 -31.99 8.10 16.87
N VAL A 272 -32.36 9.24 16.29
CA VAL A 272 -31.44 10.38 16.08
C VAL A 272 -30.91 10.88 17.43
N ASN A 273 -31.76 10.90 18.44
CA ASN A 273 -31.44 11.28 19.82
C ASN A 273 -31.76 10.10 20.74
N THR A 274 -30.89 9.80 21.70
CA THR A 274 -31.08 8.73 22.70
C THR A 274 -32.28 8.95 23.61
N LEU A 275 -32.78 10.18 23.73
CA LEU A 275 -33.98 10.54 24.49
C LEU A 275 -35.28 10.46 23.68
N CYS A 276 -35.21 10.14 22.38
CA CYS A 276 -36.39 10.01 21.54
C CYS A 276 -36.93 8.58 21.57
N ASP A 277 -38.25 8.44 21.66
CA ASP A 277 -38.99 7.18 21.74
C ASP A 277 -40.08 7.08 20.65
N CYS A 278 -39.94 7.83 19.55
CA CYS A 278 -40.91 7.85 18.47
C CYS A 278 -41.18 6.46 17.87
N MET A 279 -42.38 6.27 17.31
CA MET A 279 -42.73 5.00 16.67
C MET A 279 -41.84 4.68 15.48
N PHE A 280 -41.72 3.39 15.18
CA PHE A 280 -41.13 2.89 13.94
C PHE A 280 -42.10 3.09 12.78
N VAL A 281 -41.58 3.56 11.65
CA VAL A 281 -42.32 3.75 10.41
C VAL A 281 -41.65 2.91 9.33
N GLY A 282 -42.47 2.19 8.59
CA GLY A 282 -42.03 1.23 7.58
C GLY A 282 -43.21 0.79 6.72
N LEU A 283 -42.92 -0.14 5.81
CA LEU A 283 -43.93 -0.77 4.96
C LEU A 283 -43.99 -2.27 5.21
N PRO A 284 -45.14 -2.92 4.98
CA PRO A 284 -45.22 -4.37 4.97
C PRO A 284 -44.25 -4.95 3.92
N THR A 285 -43.47 -5.96 4.30
CA THR A 285 -42.47 -6.59 3.43
C THR A 285 -43.10 -7.09 2.13
N GLU A 286 -44.32 -7.62 2.19
CA GLU A 286 -45.09 -8.12 1.05
C GLU A 286 -45.24 -7.05 -0.05
N ARG A 287 -45.46 -5.79 0.34
CA ARG A 287 -45.65 -4.68 -0.60
C ARG A 287 -44.37 -4.32 -1.33
N ILE A 288 -43.23 -4.43 -0.65
CA ILE A 288 -41.91 -4.23 -1.24
C ILE A 288 -41.60 -5.38 -2.21
N ALA A 289 -41.87 -6.62 -1.78
CA ALA A 289 -41.69 -7.83 -2.59
C ALA A 289 -42.54 -7.79 -3.88
N GLU A 290 -43.79 -7.30 -3.81
CA GLU A 290 -44.66 -7.10 -4.98
C GLU A 290 -44.01 -6.24 -6.08
N ILE A 291 -43.35 -5.13 -5.71
CA ILE A 291 -42.67 -4.24 -6.65
C ILE A 291 -41.44 -4.92 -7.27
N ILE A 292 -40.68 -5.66 -6.48
CA ILE A 292 -39.49 -6.39 -6.95
C ILE A 292 -39.88 -7.49 -7.94
N ARG A 293 -40.98 -8.23 -7.69
CA ARG A 293 -41.46 -9.30 -8.59
C ARG A 293 -41.83 -8.81 -9.99
N VAL A 294 -42.21 -7.54 -10.13
CA VAL A 294 -42.50 -6.91 -11.43
C VAL A 294 -41.30 -6.12 -11.98
N SER A 295 -40.09 -6.40 -11.47
CA SER A 295 -38.82 -5.81 -11.91
C SER A 295 -38.76 -4.28 -11.81
N GLN A 296 -39.45 -3.71 -10.81
CA GLN A 296 -39.40 -2.28 -10.50
C GLN A 296 -38.54 -2.03 -9.25
N ILE A 297 -38.01 -0.81 -9.13
CA ILE A 297 -37.20 -0.41 -7.97
C ILE A 297 -38.12 0.22 -6.91
N PRO A 298 -38.23 -0.35 -5.70
CA PRO A 298 -39.04 0.23 -4.62
C PRO A 298 -38.30 1.43 -4.01
N CYS A 299 -38.79 2.64 -4.26
CA CYS A 299 -38.33 3.86 -3.60
C CYS A 299 -39.38 4.36 -2.60
N LEU A 300 -38.98 5.25 -1.71
CA LEU A 300 -39.80 5.73 -0.61
C LEU A 300 -39.75 7.25 -0.53
N ARG A 301 -40.82 7.84 -0.03
CA ARG A 301 -40.84 9.24 0.44
C ARG A 301 -41.76 9.36 1.64
N LEU A 302 -41.65 10.44 2.41
CA LEU A 302 -42.66 10.73 3.43
C LEU A 302 -44.04 10.95 2.77
N ASP A 303 -45.09 10.47 3.44
CA ASP A 303 -46.44 10.80 3.03
C ASP A 303 -46.73 12.29 3.20
N ARG A 304 -47.80 12.80 2.57
CA ARG A 304 -48.19 14.22 2.68
C ARG A 304 -48.45 14.71 4.11
N ARG A 305 -48.66 13.79 5.07
CA ARG A 305 -48.88 14.12 6.48
C ARG A 305 -47.57 14.15 7.28
N GLY A 306 -46.46 13.69 6.70
CA GLY A 306 -45.19 13.49 7.35
C GLY A 306 -45.21 12.42 8.44
N THR A 307 -46.22 11.54 8.45
CA THR A 307 -46.44 10.55 9.53
C THR A 307 -46.04 9.13 9.13
N GLY A 308 -46.03 8.85 7.83
CA GLY A 308 -45.79 7.53 7.26
C GLY A 308 -44.87 7.59 6.04
N LEU A 309 -44.61 6.42 5.46
CA LEU A 309 -43.89 6.26 4.20
C LEU A 309 -44.87 5.93 3.07
N GLU A 310 -44.67 6.58 1.92
CA GLU A 310 -45.32 6.26 0.65
C GLU A 310 -44.36 5.46 -0.23
N LEU A 311 -44.83 4.36 -0.80
CA LEU A 311 -44.08 3.53 -1.75
C LEU A 311 -44.18 4.11 -3.16
N VAL A 312 -43.03 4.35 -3.78
CA VAL A 312 -42.91 4.86 -5.15
C VAL A 312 -42.21 3.79 -5.99
N ALA A 313 -42.97 3.15 -6.89
CA ALA A 313 -42.43 2.15 -7.79
C ALA A 313 -41.76 2.84 -8.99
N ILE A 314 -40.44 2.64 -9.14
CA ILE A 314 -39.68 3.24 -10.24
C ILE A 314 -39.45 2.19 -11.33
N ASP A 315 -39.94 2.49 -12.54
CA ASP A 315 -39.63 1.67 -13.72
C ASP A 315 -38.18 1.91 -14.15
N GLN A 316 -37.44 0.81 -14.33
CA GLN A 316 -36.05 0.81 -14.77
C GLN A 316 -35.83 1.48 -16.15
N ARG A 317 -36.87 1.63 -16.95
CA ARG A 317 -36.84 2.27 -18.27
C ARG A 317 -37.10 3.77 -18.21
N THR A 318 -37.62 4.27 -17.09
CA THR A 318 -37.99 5.67 -16.93
C THR A 318 -36.87 6.50 -16.29
N PRO A 319 -36.56 7.70 -16.81
CA PRO A 319 -35.59 8.60 -16.19
C PRO A 319 -36.25 9.32 -15.01
N ILE A 320 -36.41 8.64 -13.88
CA ILE A 320 -36.81 9.26 -12.62
C ILE A 320 -35.58 9.38 -11.73
N ARG A 321 -35.29 10.60 -11.28
CA ARG A 321 -34.22 10.87 -10.32
C ARG A 321 -34.71 10.43 -8.95
N PHE A 322 -33.96 9.56 -8.29
CA PHE A 322 -34.11 9.24 -6.87
C PHE A 322 -32.72 9.27 -6.22
N THR A 323 -32.69 9.46 -4.91
CA THR A 323 -31.45 9.47 -4.13
C THR A 323 -31.27 8.13 -3.44
N ALA A 324 -30.16 7.42 -3.68
CA ALA A 324 -29.85 6.23 -2.90
C ALA A 324 -29.11 6.63 -1.62
N ILE A 325 -29.39 5.94 -0.53
CA ILE A 325 -28.76 6.17 0.77
C ILE A 325 -27.70 5.10 1.01
N SER A 326 -26.44 5.53 1.09
CA SER A 326 -25.33 4.70 1.54
C SER A 326 -25.11 4.98 3.02
N HIS A 327 -25.15 3.94 3.87
CA HIS A 327 -25.11 4.15 5.32
C HIS A 327 -24.33 3.05 6.05
N VAL A 328 -23.90 3.36 7.27
CA VAL A 328 -23.18 2.40 8.12
C VAL A 328 -24.15 1.76 9.11
N TRP A 329 -24.39 0.46 8.97
CA TRP A 329 -25.31 -0.27 9.87
C TRP A 329 -24.96 -0.11 11.35
N ALA A 330 -23.68 -0.10 11.71
CA ALA A 330 -23.21 0.06 13.09
C ALA A 330 -23.65 1.39 13.76
N ASP A 331 -24.06 2.38 12.95
CA ASP A 331 -24.64 3.65 13.43
C ASP A 331 -26.10 3.52 13.87
N GLY A 332 -26.72 2.33 13.72
CA GLY A 332 -28.09 2.06 14.14
C GLY A 332 -29.15 2.34 13.05
N LEU A 333 -28.74 2.41 11.79
CA LEU A 333 -29.61 2.70 10.65
C LEU A 333 -30.07 1.45 9.87
N GLY A 334 -29.72 0.26 10.33
CA GLY A 334 -30.20 -1.03 9.85
C GLY A 334 -31.42 -1.55 10.62
N ASN A 335 -32.07 -2.61 10.14
CA ASN A 335 -33.11 -3.35 10.85
C ASN A 335 -33.31 -4.75 10.26
N HIS A 336 -32.96 -5.80 11.00
CA HIS A 336 -33.13 -7.19 10.52
C HIS A 336 -34.56 -7.72 10.65
N ALA A 337 -35.39 -7.10 11.49
CA ALA A 337 -36.71 -7.64 11.87
C ALA A 337 -37.86 -7.10 11.01
N ALA A 338 -37.73 -5.88 10.49
CA ALA A 338 -38.76 -5.22 9.70
C ALA A 338 -38.15 -4.19 8.74
N ASN A 339 -38.80 -3.96 7.60
CA ASN A 339 -38.51 -2.82 6.71
C ASN A 339 -39.02 -1.50 7.31
N ALA A 340 -38.45 -1.11 8.45
CA ALA A 340 -38.87 0.04 9.24
C ALA A 340 -37.69 0.68 10.00
N LEU A 341 -37.78 2.00 10.21
CA LEU A 341 -36.86 2.77 11.04
C LEU A 341 -37.62 3.71 11.97
N PRO A 342 -37.02 4.19 13.07
CA PRO A 342 -37.63 5.24 13.89
C PRO A 342 -38.05 6.45 13.06
N HIS A 343 -39.26 6.98 13.29
CA HIS A 343 -39.81 8.13 12.53
C HIS A 343 -38.83 9.31 12.45
N CYS A 344 -38.11 9.60 13.54
CA CYS A 344 -37.12 10.67 13.58
C CYS A 344 -35.97 10.48 12.56
N GLN A 345 -35.56 9.23 12.31
CA GLN A 345 -34.52 8.91 11.33
C GLN A 345 -35.05 9.10 9.91
N VAL A 346 -36.24 8.56 9.62
CA VAL A 346 -36.87 8.69 8.30
C VAL A 346 -37.08 10.16 7.93
N ARG A 347 -37.56 10.97 8.88
CA ARG A 347 -37.73 12.41 8.67
C ARG A 347 -36.41 13.12 8.37
N LEU A 348 -35.37 12.83 9.15
CA LEU A 348 -34.04 13.42 8.93
C LEU A 348 -33.44 13.01 7.58
N ILE A 349 -33.64 11.76 7.16
CA ILE A 349 -33.22 11.27 5.84
C ILE A 349 -33.96 12.04 4.74
N GLN A 350 -35.28 12.17 4.81
CA GLN A 350 -36.07 12.91 3.82
C GLN A 350 -35.63 14.38 3.73
N GLU A 351 -35.43 15.05 4.87
CA GLU A 351 -34.93 16.42 4.93
C GLU A 351 -33.60 16.55 4.17
N ARG A 352 -32.64 15.64 4.41
CA ARG A 352 -31.32 15.64 3.76
C ARG A 352 -31.40 15.34 2.26
N VAL A 353 -32.25 14.40 1.86
CA VAL A 353 -32.50 14.07 0.46
C VAL A 353 -33.07 15.28 -0.29
N ASN A 354 -34.05 15.97 0.30
CA ASN A 354 -34.66 17.16 -0.30
C ASN A 354 -33.66 18.32 -0.43
N MET A 355 -32.78 18.53 0.57
CA MET A 355 -31.74 19.56 0.50
C MET A 355 -30.83 19.36 -0.73
N ILE A 356 -30.41 18.12 -1.00
CA ILE A 356 -29.56 17.81 -2.15
C ILE A 356 -30.30 18.01 -3.46
N ALA A 357 -31.56 17.56 -3.54
CA ALA A 357 -32.37 17.72 -4.75
C ALA A 357 -32.58 19.20 -5.11
N ASN A 358 -32.79 20.05 -4.10
CA ASN A 358 -33.00 21.49 -4.26
C ASN A 358 -31.72 22.27 -4.59
N ALA A 359 -30.52 21.71 -4.34
CA ALA A 359 -29.26 22.37 -4.65
C ALA A 359 -28.88 22.30 -6.14
N GLY A 360 -29.38 21.29 -6.89
CA GLY A 360 -28.96 21.01 -8.27
C GLY A 360 -30.01 21.28 -9.35
N SER A 361 -31.20 21.79 -9.04
CA SER A 361 -32.31 21.97 -9.99
C SER A 361 -33.29 23.05 -9.52
N THR A 362 -34.34 23.34 -10.31
CA THR A 362 -35.49 24.12 -9.84
C THR A 362 -35.98 23.51 -8.52
N PRO A 363 -36.13 24.28 -7.43
CA PRO A 363 -36.55 23.74 -6.15
C PRO A 363 -37.83 22.93 -6.32
N LEU A 364 -37.87 21.75 -5.70
CA LEU A 364 -39.10 20.97 -5.62
C LEU A 364 -40.18 21.87 -5.01
N ALA A 365 -41.42 21.72 -5.50
CA ALA A 365 -42.54 22.36 -4.83
C ALA A 365 -42.51 21.95 -3.35
N PRO A 366 -42.84 22.83 -2.40
CA PRO A 366 -42.78 22.52 -0.96
C PRO A 366 -43.58 21.28 -0.52
N SER A 367 -44.42 20.73 -1.40
CA SER A 367 -45.26 19.54 -1.20
C SER A 367 -44.73 18.26 -1.86
N ASP A 368 -43.63 18.31 -2.62
CA ASP A 368 -43.11 17.15 -3.37
C ASP A 368 -41.76 16.69 -2.79
N ASP A 369 -41.83 15.70 -1.90
CA ASP A 369 -40.66 15.01 -1.38
C ASP A 369 -39.98 14.17 -2.47
N GLN A 370 -38.66 14.33 -2.57
CA GLN A 370 -37.82 13.57 -3.46
C GLN A 370 -37.77 12.09 -3.02
N PRO A 371 -38.11 11.12 -3.89
CA PRO A 371 -37.99 9.71 -3.55
C PRO A 371 -36.54 9.32 -3.26
N PHE A 372 -36.36 8.43 -2.28
CA PHE A 372 -35.08 7.83 -1.92
C PHE A 372 -35.16 6.30 -1.83
N TRP A 373 -34.02 5.65 -2.00
CA TRP A 373 -33.86 4.21 -1.81
C TRP A 373 -32.87 3.96 -0.68
N MET A 374 -33.20 3.02 0.22
CA MET A 374 -32.31 2.58 1.29
C MET A 374 -32.51 1.09 1.49
N ASP A 375 -31.44 0.31 1.41
CA ASP A 375 -31.40 -1.14 1.61
C ASP A 375 -32.27 -1.62 2.80
N THR A 376 -32.15 -0.98 3.96
CA THR A 376 -32.88 -1.32 5.18
C THR A 376 -34.40 -1.25 5.01
N LEU A 377 -34.89 -0.29 4.22
CA LEU A 377 -36.32 -0.08 4.01
C LEU A 377 -36.84 -0.71 2.71
N CYS A 378 -35.95 -1.02 1.77
CA CYS A 378 -36.31 -1.41 0.40
C CYS A 378 -35.91 -2.84 0.02
N ILE A 379 -35.15 -3.56 0.86
CA ILE A 379 -34.81 -4.98 0.65
C ILE A 379 -35.68 -5.85 1.57
N PRO A 380 -36.47 -6.81 1.04
CA PRO A 380 -37.35 -7.64 1.85
C PRO A 380 -36.64 -8.40 2.99
N VAL A 381 -37.24 -8.38 4.17
CA VAL A 381 -36.76 -9.11 5.37
C VAL A 381 -37.63 -10.33 5.68
N GLY A 382 -37.06 -11.32 6.37
CA GLY A 382 -37.75 -12.56 6.73
C GLY A 382 -37.45 -13.73 5.79
N SER A 383 -37.66 -14.96 6.27
CA SER A 383 -37.35 -16.18 5.54
C SER A 383 -38.29 -16.44 4.35
N GLY A 384 -39.52 -15.95 4.40
CA GLY A 384 -40.51 -16.12 3.32
C GLY A 384 -40.27 -15.27 2.07
N PHE A 385 -39.26 -14.40 2.06
CA PHE A 385 -38.93 -13.48 0.96
C PHE A 385 -37.48 -13.60 0.49
N GLU A 386 -36.88 -14.79 0.60
CA GLU A 386 -35.48 -15.01 0.21
C GLU A 386 -35.24 -14.75 -1.28
N ASP A 387 -36.15 -15.18 -2.14
CA ASP A 387 -36.05 -14.98 -3.59
C ASP A 387 -36.10 -13.49 -3.97
N GLU A 388 -37.03 -12.73 -3.40
CA GLU A 388 -37.15 -11.29 -3.66
C GLU A 388 -36.00 -10.51 -3.04
N ARG A 389 -35.48 -10.94 -1.88
CA ARG A 389 -34.26 -10.36 -1.30
C ARG A 389 -33.06 -10.59 -2.20
N ASN A 390 -32.86 -11.81 -2.68
CA ASN A 390 -31.75 -12.13 -3.59
C ASN A 390 -31.89 -11.34 -4.91
N THR A 391 -33.11 -11.21 -5.42
CA THR A 391 -33.41 -10.35 -6.59
C THR A 391 -33.04 -8.89 -6.33
N ALA A 392 -33.44 -8.34 -5.18
CA ALA A 392 -33.09 -6.95 -4.83
C ALA A 392 -31.58 -6.75 -4.67
N ILE A 393 -30.87 -7.72 -4.09
CA ILE A 393 -29.39 -7.70 -3.97
C ILE A 393 -28.73 -7.76 -5.35
N ALA A 394 -29.23 -8.60 -6.26
CA ALA A 394 -28.75 -8.66 -7.64
C ALA A 394 -28.95 -7.32 -8.38
N GLU A 395 -30.06 -6.64 -8.12
CA GLU A 395 -30.40 -5.34 -8.71
C GLU A 395 -29.66 -4.14 -8.06
N MET A 396 -28.95 -4.31 -6.94
CA MET A 396 -28.24 -3.20 -6.28
C MET A 396 -27.27 -2.48 -7.23
N ALA A 397 -26.62 -3.23 -8.13
CA ALA A 397 -25.75 -2.66 -9.14
C ALA A 397 -26.49 -1.67 -10.06
N THR A 398 -27.71 -2.00 -10.47
CA THR A 398 -28.60 -1.13 -11.25
C THR A 398 -29.11 0.05 -10.42
N ILE A 399 -29.53 -0.21 -9.18
CA ILE A 399 -30.09 0.81 -8.29
C ILE A 399 -29.10 1.95 -8.04
N TYR A 400 -27.86 1.63 -7.64
CA TYR A 400 -26.86 2.67 -7.36
C TYR A 400 -26.41 3.40 -8.63
N ARG A 401 -26.25 2.71 -9.76
CA ARG A 401 -25.91 3.34 -11.05
C ARG A 401 -26.99 4.29 -11.56
N ARG A 402 -28.27 3.98 -11.30
CA ARG A 402 -29.40 4.79 -11.76
C ARG A 402 -29.86 5.83 -10.73
N SER A 403 -29.39 5.74 -9.50
CA SER A 403 -29.61 6.79 -8.52
C SER A 403 -28.92 8.07 -9.00
N GLY A 404 -29.63 9.20 -8.97
CA GLY A 404 -29.04 10.47 -9.43
C GLY A 404 -27.93 10.95 -8.49
N THR A 405 -28.03 10.59 -7.20
CA THR A 405 -27.00 10.84 -6.19
C THR A 405 -27.05 9.75 -5.14
N VAL A 406 -25.88 9.33 -4.67
CA VAL A 406 -25.73 8.51 -3.47
C VAL A 406 -25.37 9.44 -2.31
N LEU A 407 -26.28 9.54 -1.34
CA LEU A 407 -26.07 10.29 -0.11
C LEU A 407 -25.46 9.38 0.96
N VAL A 408 -24.28 9.73 1.44
CA VAL A 408 -23.56 9.01 2.49
C VAL A 408 -23.97 9.55 3.86
N LEU A 409 -24.48 8.65 4.69
CA LEU A 409 -24.83 8.89 6.09
C LEU A 409 -23.92 8.07 7.01
N ASN A 410 -23.15 8.78 7.84
CA ASN A 410 -22.26 8.16 8.81
C ASN A 410 -22.13 9.06 10.04
N ASN A 411 -22.31 8.50 11.24
CA ASN A 411 -22.46 9.25 12.47
C ASN A 411 -21.24 10.14 12.79
N GLU A 412 -20.03 9.70 12.43
CA GLU A 412 -18.80 10.47 12.61
C GLU A 412 -18.83 11.81 11.85
N LEU A 413 -19.51 11.85 10.70
CA LEU A 413 -19.64 13.05 9.86
C LEU A 413 -20.52 14.13 10.51
N ASN A 414 -21.43 13.76 11.42
CA ASN A 414 -22.30 14.71 12.12
C ASN A 414 -21.51 15.68 13.03
N SER A 415 -20.23 15.41 13.30
CA SER A 415 -19.34 16.25 14.11
C SER A 415 -18.45 17.20 13.29
N ILE A 416 -18.57 17.15 11.96
CA ILE A 416 -17.73 17.90 11.03
C ILE A 416 -18.60 19.00 10.39
N SER A 417 -18.17 20.25 10.45
CA SER A 417 -18.82 21.36 9.73
C SER A 417 -18.25 21.52 8.32
N VAL A 418 -19.10 21.87 7.35
CA VAL A 418 -18.72 22.19 5.97
C VAL A 418 -17.83 23.44 5.86
N ALA A 419 -17.78 24.30 6.89
CA ALA A 419 -16.97 25.51 6.91
C ALA A 419 -15.46 25.26 7.09
N ARG A 420 -15.05 23.98 7.27
CA ARG A 420 -13.64 23.58 7.37
C ARG A 420 -12.94 23.68 6.02
N SER A 421 -11.62 23.81 6.03
CA SER A 421 -10.83 23.89 4.80
C SER A 421 -10.90 22.58 3.98
N PRO A 422 -10.70 22.62 2.65
CA PRO A 422 -10.76 21.41 1.82
C PRO A 422 -9.82 20.29 2.27
N TRP A 423 -8.58 20.62 2.65
CA TRP A 423 -7.60 19.63 3.15
C TRP A 423 -7.99 19.02 4.49
N GLU A 424 -8.65 19.78 5.38
CA GLU A 424 -9.19 19.23 6.62
C GLU A 424 -10.43 18.37 6.39
N LEU A 425 -11.35 18.81 5.52
CA LEU A 425 -12.54 18.04 5.14
C LEU A 425 -12.13 16.70 4.54
N SER A 426 -11.22 16.71 3.56
CA SER A 426 -10.64 15.49 2.99
C SER A 426 -10.05 14.61 4.08
N ALA A 427 -9.22 15.18 4.97
CA ALA A 427 -8.58 14.41 6.02
C ALA A 427 -9.57 13.77 7.00
N ARG A 428 -10.64 14.46 7.40
CA ARG A 428 -11.63 13.89 8.32
C ARG A 428 -12.58 12.90 7.64
N ILE A 429 -13.06 13.20 6.43
CA ILE A 429 -14.04 12.36 5.71
C ILE A 429 -13.42 11.03 5.32
N THR A 430 -12.19 10.99 4.78
CA THR A 430 -11.57 9.74 4.30
C THR A 430 -11.10 8.79 5.40
N ARG A 431 -11.29 9.16 6.67
CA ARG A 431 -10.89 8.39 7.85
C ARG A 431 -12.06 7.83 8.63
N THR A 432 -13.29 8.10 8.18
CA THR A 432 -14.47 7.56 8.83
C THR A 432 -14.63 6.07 8.52
N THR A 433 -15.46 5.42 9.33
CA THR A 433 -15.88 4.03 9.18
C THR A 433 -16.47 3.70 7.81
N TRP A 434 -17.07 4.67 7.13
CA TRP A 434 -17.54 4.48 5.75
C TRP A 434 -16.41 4.09 4.80
N PHE A 435 -15.20 4.63 4.95
CA PHE A 435 -14.03 4.24 4.15
C PHE A 435 -13.41 2.90 4.57
N ARG A 436 -13.95 2.24 5.59
CA ARG A 436 -13.45 0.96 6.11
C ARG A 436 -14.33 -0.23 5.78
N ARG A 437 -15.51 -0.04 5.16
CA ARG A 437 -16.43 -1.14 4.84
C ARG A 437 -16.36 -1.53 3.36
N LEU A 438 -16.50 -2.83 3.08
CA LEU A 438 -16.52 -3.34 1.69
C LEU A 438 -17.81 -2.94 0.97
N TRP A 439 -18.96 -3.08 1.63
CA TRP A 439 -20.26 -2.71 1.07
C TRP A 439 -20.30 -1.24 0.61
N THR A 440 -19.77 -0.31 1.42
CA THR A 440 -19.75 1.11 1.07
C THR A 440 -18.83 1.43 -0.12
N LEU A 441 -17.74 0.67 -0.30
CA LEU A 441 -16.92 0.75 -1.52
C LEU A 441 -17.74 0.31 -2.74
N HIS A 442 -18.43 -0.83 -2.65
CA HIS A 442 -19.31 -1.32 -3.70
C HIS A 442 -20.36 -0.27 -4.11
N GLU A 443 -21.03 0.35 -3.15
CA GLU A 443 -22.04 1.38 -3.40
C GLU A 443 -21.47 2.59 -4.13
N ALA A 444 -20.31 3.09 -3.70
CA ALA A 444 -19.70 4.28 -4.30
C ALA A 444 -19.00 4.04 -5.64
N VAL A 445 -18.50 2.82 -5.91
CA VAL A 445 -17.99 2.44 -7.24
C VAL A 445 -19.12 2.41 -8.27
N LEU A 446 -20.34 2.08 -7.84
CA LEU A 446 -21.53 2.01 -8.70
C LEU A 446 -22.24 3.35 -8.84
N ALA A 447 -22.17 4.22 -7.82
CA ALA A 447 -22.78 5.56 -7.82
C ALA A 447 -22.31 6.41 -9.00
N GLU A 448 -23.20 7.22 -9.60
CA GLU A 448 -22.78 8.29 -10.52
C GLU A 448 -22.11 9.44 -9.75
N LYS A 449 -22.81 9.98 -8.75
CA LYS A 449 -22.36 11.04 -7.83
C LYS A 449 -22.45 10.57 -6.38
N THR A 450 -21.45 10.88 -5.56
CA THR A 450 -21.41 10.52 -4.13
C THR A 450 -21.25 11.79 -3.29
N VAL A 451 -22.17 12.01 -2.35
CA VAL A 451 -22.21 13.21 -1.51
C VAL A 451 -22.21 12.82 -0.04
N PHE A 452 -21.36 13.45 0.77
CA PHE A 452 -21.22 13.19 2.21
C PHE A 452 -22.02 14.19 3.03
N GLN A 453 -22.99 13.71 3.81
CA GLN A 453 -23.73 14.56 4.73
C GLN A 453 -22.88 14.87 5.97
N LEU A 454 -22.59 16.14 6.18
CA LEU A 454 -21.89 16.68 7.35
C LEU A 454 -22.89 17.30 8.35
N GLN A 455 -22.38 17.98 9.39
CA GLN A 455 -23.19 18.58 10.45
C GLN A 455 -24.22 19.60 9.93
N ASP A 456 -23.80 20.48 9.03
CA ASP A 456 -24.49 21.70 8.61
C ASP A 456 -24.64 21.82 7.08
N GLY A 457 -24.30 20.76 6.34
CA GLY A 457 -24.43 20.72 4.88
C GLY A 457 -23.87 19.42 4.31
N SER A 458 -23.68 19.39 2.99
CA SER A 458 -23.21 18.20 2.29
C SER A 458 -22.05 18.54 1.35
N VAL A 459 -21.08 17.63 1.22
CA VAL A 459 -19.86 17.85 0.44
C VAL A 459 -19.69 16.75 -0.61
N ASP A 460 -19.33 17.15 -1.83
CA ASP A 460 -18.76 16.27 -2.84
C ASP A 460 -17.23 16.41 -2.83
N LEU A 461 -16.52 15.32 -2.53
CA LEU A 461 -15.05 15.33 -2.49
C LEU A 461 -14.44 15.57 -3.88
N SER A 462 -15.13 15.22 -4.97
CA SER A 462 -14.69 15.52 -6.34
C SER A 462 -14.74 17.02 -6.62
N GLU A 463 -15.76 17.72 -6.14
CA GLU A 463 -15.85 19.19 -6.26
C GLU A 463 -14.73 19.88 -5.48
N LEU A 464 -14.40 19.41 -4.26
CA LEU A 464 -13.25 19.90 -3.51
C LEU A 464 -11.91 19.66 -4.24
N GLN A 465 -11.78 18.52 -4.91
CA GLN A 465 -10.58 18.20 -5.67
C GLN A 465 -10.38 19.17 -6.83
N THR A 466 -11.45 19.59 -7.51
CA THR A 466 -11.39 20.64 -8.55
C THR A 466 -10.89 21.96 -7.96
N VAL A 467 -11.46 22.41 -6.83
CA VAL A 467 -11.05 23.65 -6.15
C VAL A 467 -9.56 23.63 -5.79
N VAL A 468 -9.04 22.51 -5.32
CA VAL A 468 -7.63 22.36 -4.94
C VAL A 468 -6.70 22.21 -6.15
N GLN A 469 -7.23 21.83 -7.32
CA GLN A 469 -6.47 21.62 -8.55
C GLN A 469 -6.29 22.87 -9.41
N GLU A 470 -7.02 23.96 -9.15
CA GLU A 470 -6.92 25.27 -9.86
C GLU A 470 -5.57 26.01 -9.66
N TRP A 471 -4.52 25.28 -9.30
CA TRP A 471 -3.19 25.79 -9.12
C TRP A 471 -2.57 26.26 -10.43
N ASP A 472 -1.89 27.40 -10.35
CA ASP A 472 -1.02 27.91 -11.39
C ASP A 472 0.35 28.32 -10.82
N ASP A 473 1.19 28.81 -11.72
CA ASP A 473 2.55 29.21 -11.43
C ASP A 473 2.67 30.43 -10.49
N SER A 474 1.55 31.08 -10.15
CA SER A 474 1.46 32.28 -9.30
C SER A 474 1.04 32.00 -7.85
N SER A 475 0.57 30.77 -7.56
CA SER A 475 0.12 30.37 -6.23
C SER A 475 1.27 30.38 -5.20
N LYS A 476 0.95 30.74 -3.96
CA LYS A 476 1.93 30.79 -2.86
C LYS A 476 2.32 29.39 -2.40
N PHE A 477 3.51 29.26 -1.81
CA PHE A 477 4.00 27.99 -1.31
C PHE A 477 3.11 27.38 -0.20
N GLN A 478 2.42 28.22 0.57
CA GLN A 478 1.44 27.72 1.55
C GLN A 478 0.31 26.93 0.89
N ASP A 479 -0.17 27.38 -0.27
CA ASP A 479 -1.27 26.72 -1.00
C ASP A 479 -0.80 25.37 -1.56
N LEU A 480 0.48 25.28 -1.95
CA LEU A 480 1.13 24.04 -2.38
C LEU A 480 1.18 23.00 -1.26
N LEU A 481 1.55 23.41 -0.04
CA LEU A 481 1.51 22.53 1.13
C LEU A 481 0.08 22.05 1.43
N CYS A 482 -0.89 22.97 1.42
CA CYS A 482 -2.30 22.63 1.60
C CYS A 482 -2.81 21.65 0.53
N ARG A 483 -2.40 21.84 -0.72
CA ARG A 483 -2.70 20.94 -1.85
C ARG A 483 -2.09 19.56 -1.66
N MET A 484 -0.83 19.46 -1.24
CA MET A 484 -0.19 18.18 -0.93
C MET A 484 -0.95 17.43 0.16
N ILE A 485 -1.27 18.12 1.27
CA ILE A 485 -2.06 17.55 2.38
C ILE A 485 -3.42 17.05 1.88
N PHE A 486 -4.11 17.85 1.05
CA PHE A 486 -5.39 17.43 0.47
C PHE A 486 -5.24 16.18 -0.40
N LEU A 487 -4.28 16.15 -1.33
CA LEU A 487 -4.11 15.06 -2.28
C LEU A 487 -3.76 13.75 -1.59
N GLU A 488 -2.86 13.80 -0.60
CA GLU A 488 -2.47 12.64 0.20
C GLU A 488 -3.60 12.17 1.12
N ALA A 489 -4.29 13.10 1.79
CA ALA A 489 -5.45 12.76 2.61
C ALA A 489 -6.62 12.20 1.80
N CYS A 490 -6.78 12.64 0.55
CA CYS A 490 -7.87 12.23 -0.35
C CYS A 490 -7.58 10.90 -1.05
N GLN A 491 -6.37 10.32 -0.91
CA GLN A 491 -5.96 9.08 -1.59
C GLN A 491 -7.01 7.95 -1.56
N PRO A 492 -7.70 7.64 -0.46
CA PRO A 492 -8.73 6.59 -0.44
C PRO A 492 -9.88 6.86 -1.41
N TYR A 493 -10.28 8.13 -1.55
CA TYR A 493 -11.34 8.53 -2.47
C TYR A 493 -10.82 8.62 -3.91
N SER A 494 -9.62 9.17 -4.12
CA SER A 494 -8.97 9.20 -5.44
C SER A 494 -8.78 7.80 -6.02
N LYS A 495 -8.33 6.83 -5.21
CA LYS A 495 -8.20 5.42 -5.62
C LYS A 495 -9.55 4.79 -5.98
N LEU A 496 -10.61 5.12 -5.23
CA LEU A 496 -11.97 4.70 -5.53
C LEU A 496 -12.44 5.25 -6.89
N LEU A 497 -12.26 6.55 -7.13
CA LEU A 497 -12.63 7.18 -8.40
C LEU A 497 -11.84 6.62 -9.57
N LEU A 498 -10.53 6.42 -9.40
CA LEU A 498 -9.67 5.80 -10.40
C LEU A 498 -10.10 4.36 -10.71
N PHE A 499 -10.50 3.59 -9.69
CA PHE A 499 -11.05 2.25 -9.91
C PHE A 499 -12.39 2.30 -10.64
N LYS A 500 -13.27 3.24 -10.28
CA LYS A 500 -14.55 3.47 -10.95
C LYS A 500 -14.38 3.89 -12.42
N SER A 501 -13.36 4.68 -12.76
CA SER A 501 -13.15 5.12 -14.15
C SER A 501 -12.56 4.04 -15.06
N LYS A 502 -12.07 2.92 -14.51
CA LYS A 502 -11.46 1.83 -15.27
C LYS A 502 -12.49 0.97 -16.00
N SER A 503 -12.07 0.44 -17.16
CA SER A 503 -12.81 -0.60 -17.89
C SER A 503 -12.99 -1.86 -17.04
N LEU A 504 -14.01 -2.66 -17.32
CA LEU A 504 -14.28 -3.90 -16.55
C LEU A 504 -13.09 -4.85 -16.54
N SER A 505 -12.39 -5.02 -17.67
CA SER A 505 -11.20 -5.89 -17.75
C SER A 505 -10.04 -5.36 -16.90
N THR A 506 -9.88 -4.04 -16.81
CA THR A 506 -8.87 -3.43 -15.94
C THR A 506 -9.27 -3.55 -14.46
N ARG A 507 -10.56 -3.45 -14.13
CA ARG A 507 -11.04 -3.62 -12.75
C ARG A 507 -10.72 -4.99 -12.18
N VAL A 508 -10.76 -6.05 -13.00
CA VAL A 508 -10.35 -7.42 -12.59
C VAL A 508 -8.91 -7.43 -12.03
N ARG A 509 -8.02 -6.60 -12.58
CA ARG A 509 -6.63 -6.51 -12.12
C ARG A 509 -6.48 -5.73 -10.84
N ASP A 510 -7.25 -4.65 -10.70
CA ASP A 510 -7.01 -3.63 -9.68
C ASP A 510 -7.94 -3.72 -8.47
N ILE A 511 -8.94 -4.60 -8.51
CA ILE A 511 -9.93 -4.75 -7.44
C ILE A 511 -9.26 -5.09 -6.10
N TRP A 512 -8.16 -5.85 -6.09
CA TRP A 512 -7.43 -6.18 -4.85
C TRP A 512 -6.75 -4.98 -4.23
N THR A 513 -6.33 -4.00 -5.03
CA THR A 513 -5.83 -2.71 -4.55
C THR A 513 -6.98 -1.83 -4.05
N ALA A 514 -8.13 -1.87 -4.71
CA ALA A 514 -9.29 -1.05 -4.33
C ALA A 514 -9.90 -1.46 -2.97
N VAL A 515 -9.85 -2.75 -2.64
CA VAL A 515 -10.44 -3.32 -1.41
C VAL A 515 -9.48 -3.29 -0.22
N GLN A 516 -8.25 -2.83 -0.42
CA GLN A 516 -7.28 -2.63 0.66
C GLN A 516 -7.88 -1.79 1.78
N TRP A 517 -7.53 -2.11 3.02
CA TRP A 517 -7.97 -1.40 4.22
C TRP A 517 -9.49 -1.44 4.49
N ARG A 518 -10.27 -2.20 3.72
CA ARG A 518 -11.70 -2.47 3.96
C ARG A 518 -11.90 -3.69 4.87
N ASN A 519 -13.15 -3.89 5.31
CA ASN A 519 -13.60 -5.01 6.12
C ASN A 519 -15.10 -5.28 5.87
N THR A 520 -15.58 -6.48 6.21
CA THR A 520 -17.02 -6.84 6.15
C THR A 520 -17.44 -7.61 7.40
N SER A 521 -18.66 -7.36 7.88
CA SER A 521 -19.25 -8.10 9.02
C SER A 521 -19.82 -9.46 8.59
N TYR A 522 -20.18 -9.61 7.31
CA TYR A 522 -20.69 -10.84 6.71
C TYR A 522 -19.71 -11.28 5.63
N GLN A 523 -18.91 -12.31 5.93
CA GLN A 523 -17.84 -12.77 5.03
C GLN A 523 -18.39 -13.48 3.80
N GLU A 524 -19.57 -14.10 3.92
CA GLU A 524 -20.28 -14.73 2.80
C GLU A 524 -20.85 -13.74 1.77
N ASP A 525 -20.86 -12.44 2.09
CA ASP A 525 -21.32 -11.36 1.21
C ASP A 525 -20.17 -10.68 0.45
N GLU A 526 -18.92 -11.05 0.75
CA GLU A 526 -17.71 -10.49 0.11
C GLU A 526 -17.75 -10.63 -1.42
N THR A 527 -18.11 -11.82 -1.88
CA THR A 527 -18.17 -12.17 -3.31
C THR A 527 -19.27 -11.43 -4.05
N ILE A 528 -20.35 -11.07 -3.37
CA ILE A 528 -21.44 -10.25 -3.93
C ILE A 528 -20.91 -8.87 -4.29
N CYS A 529 -20.17 -8.24 -3.36
CA CYS A 529 -19.58 -6.92 -3.57
C CYS A 529 -18.60 -6.93 -4.76
N PHE A 530 -17.75 -7.96 -4.86
CA PHE A 530 -16.80 -8.07 -5.95
C PHE A 530 -17.48 -8.29 -7.30
N ALA A 531 -18.40 -9.26 -7.39
CA ALA A 531 -19.11 -9.56 -8.62
C ALA A 531 -19.84 -8.32 -9.16
N ASN A 532 -20.53 -7.57 -8.32
CA ASN A 532 -21.20 -6.33 -8.74
C ASN A 532 -20.23 -5.24 -9.22
N MET A 533 -19.10 -5.04 -8.53
CA MET A 533 -18.07 -4.07 -8.95
C MET A 533 -17.41 -4.45 -10.28
N LEU A 534 -17.32 -5.75 -10.58
CA LEU A 534 -16.80 -6.32 -11.83
C LEU A 534 -17.87 -6.49 -12.92
N GLY A 535 -19.15 -6.24 -12.61
CA GLY A 535 -20.25 -6.41 -13.56
C GLY A 535 -20.55 -7.87 -13.92
N LEU A 536 -20.27 -8.80 -13.01
CA LEU A 536 -20.56 -10.22 -13.16
C LEU A 536 -22.01 -10.54 -12.74
N ASP A 537 -22.59 -11.60 -13.30
CA ASP A 537 -23.92 -12.09 -12.94
C ASP A 537 -23.91 -12.79 -11.58
N LEU A 538 -24.70 -12.28 -10.64
CA LEU A 538 -24.79 -12.79 -9.27
C LEU A 538 -25.58 -14.10 -9.14
N SER A 539 -26.29 -14.54 -10.18
CA SER A 539 -27.21 -15.68 -10.11
C SER A 539 -26.56 -16.95 -9.53
N SER A 540 -25.35 -17.29 -9.95
CA SER A 540 -24.63 -18.47 -9.46
C SER A 540 -24.17 -18.32 -8.00
N ILE A 541 -23.77 -17.12 -7.59
CA ILE A 541 -23.31 -16.82 -6.22
C ILE A 541 -24.50 -16.84 -5.26
N LEU A 542 -25.63 -16.25 -5.64
CA LEU A 542 -26.84 -16.17 -4.82
C LEU A 542 -27.60 -17.50 -4.75
N ALA A 543 -27.42 -18.41 -5.73
CA ALA A 543 -27.93 -19.77 -5.65
C ALA A 543 -27.35 -20.56 -4.46
N VAL A 544 -26.17 -20.19 -3.98
CA VAL A 544 -25.62 -20.69 -2.71
C VAL A 544 -26.28 -19.92 -1.57
N SER A 545 -27.19 -20.56 -0.85
CA SER A 545 -27.91 -19.93 0.26
C SER A 545 -26.92 -19.52 1.36
N ARG A 546 -27.15 -18.34 1.93
CA ARG A 546 -26.30 -17.83 3.03
C ARG A 546 -26.44 -18.65 4.32
N TYR A 547 -27.50 -19.45 4.44
CA TYR A 547 -27.75 -20.31 5.59
C TYR A 547 -27.15 -21.72 5.42
N GLU A 548 -26.58 -22.00 4.25
CA GLU A 548 -25.91 -23.26 3.98
C GLU A 548 -24.60 -23.37 4.81
N SER A 549 -24.24 -24.59 5.21
CA SER A 549 -22.94 -24.83 5.84
C SER A 549 -21.81 -24.42 4.89
N GLU A 550 -20.84 -23.68 5.42
CA GLU A 550 -19.67 -23.19 4.67
C GLU A 550 -20.03 -22.28 3.48
N ALA A 551 -21.16 -21.56 3.53
CA ALA A 551 -21.62 -20.65 2.47
C ALA A 551 -20.52 -19.69 1.98
N LYS A 552 -19.69 -19.15 2.90
CA LYS A 552 -18.52 -18.32 2.55
C LYS A 552 -17.60 -19.02 1.55
N ILE A 553 -17.20 -20.25 1.83
CA ILE A 553 -16.24 -21.02 1.04
C ILE A 553 -16.86 -21.37 -0.32
N LYS A 554 -18.11 -21.84 -0.32
CA LYS A 554 -18.85 -22.20 -1.53
C LYS A 554 -19.04 -21.00 -2.46
N ARG A 555 -19.47 -19.85 -1.91
CA ARG A 555 -19.60 -18.61 -2.68
C ARG A 555 -18.26 -18.12 -3.21
N MET A 556 -17.18 -18.25 -2.44
CA MET A 556 -15.83 -17.88 -2.90
C MET A 556 -15.39 -18.74 -4.08
N LYS A 557 -15.59 -20.06 -4.01
CA LYS A 557 -15.35 -20.98 -5.13
C LYS A 557 -16.14 -20.56 -6.36
N THR A 558 -17.44 -20.33 -6.22
CA THR A 558 -18.30 -19.89 -7.33
C THR A 558 -17.83 -18.57 -7.94
N PHE A 559 -17.44 -17.60 -7.11
CA PHE A 559 -16.90 -16.33 -7.57
C PHE A 559 -15.60 -16.48 -8.36
N ILE A 560 -14.66 -17.31 -7.88
CA ILE A 560 -13.38 -17.53 -8.57
C ILE A 560 -13.61 -18.11 -9.97
N LEU A 561 -14.47 -19.12 -10.06
CA LEU A 561 -14.82 -19.75 -11.34
C LEU A 561 -15.61 -18.83 -12.27
N LEU A 562 -16.41 -17.91 -11.71
CA LEU A 562 -17.16 -16.91 -12.47
C LEU A 562 -16.25 -15.78 -12.99
N GLN A 563 -15.32 -15.27 -12.17
CA GLN A 563 -14.39 -14.22 -12.55
C GLN A 563 -13.38 -14.71 -13.61
N LYS A 564 -12.96 -15.98 -13.51
CA LYS A 564 -12.12 -16.71 -14.47
C LYS A 564 -10.69 -16.20 -14.65
N TYR A 565 -10.41 -14.90 -14.53
CA TYR A 565 -9.10 -14.31 -14.76
C TYR A 565 -8.59 -13.57 -13.53
N PHE A 566 -7.34 -13.82 -13.16
CA PHE A 566 -6.67 -13.23 -11.99
C PHE A 566 -5.25 -12.77 -12.35
N PRO A 567 -4.70 -11.73 -11.71
CA PRO A 567 -3.29 -11.39 -11.88
C PRO A 567 -2.42 -12.63 -11.61
N GLN A 568 -1.49 -12.92 -12.51
CA GLN A 568 -0.62 -14.09 -12.41
C GLN A 568 0.14 -14.13 -11.07
N GLY A 569 0.55 -12.97 -10.57
CA GLY A 569 1.23 -12.80 -9.31
C GLY A 569 0.36 -12.98 -8.07
N SER A 570 -0.93 -13.32 -8.20
CA SER A 570 -1.82 -13.62 -7.05
C SER A 570 -1.26 -14.73 -6.18
N ILE A 571 -0.54 -15.70 -6.77
CA ILE A 571 0.14 -16.79 -6.06
C ILE A 571 1.28 -16.32 -5.14
N PHE A 572 1.75 -15.08 -5.24
CA PHE A 572 2.79 -14.50 -4.37
C PHE A 572 2.21 -13.58 -3.29
N GLN A 573 0.89 -13.44 -3.23
CA GLN A 573 0.22 -12.53 -2.31
C GLN A 573 -0.20 -13.21 -0.99
N GLY A 574 0.06 -14.51 -0.82
CA GLY A 574 -0.42 -15.32 0.32
C GLY A 574 0.26 -15.10 1.68
N ASP A 575 1.09 -14.07 1.85
CA ASP A 575 1.94 -13.90 3.03
C ASP A 575 1.30 -13.08 4.19
N TYR A 576 -0.04 -13.03 4.27
CA TYR A 576 -0.77 -12.21 5.24
C TYR A 576 -1.39 -13.03 6.37
N SER A 577 -0.56 -13.43 7.34
CA SER A 577 -0.95 -14.02 8.63
C SER A 577 -1.71 -15.35 8.55
N ASP A 578 -1.78 -16.07 9.67
CA ASP A 578 -2.49 -17.37 9.81
C ASP A 578 -3.99 -17.31 9.42
N LEU A 579 -4.53 -16.12 9.15
CA LEU A 579 -5.91 -15.86 8.73
C LEU A 579 -6.20 -16.17 7.26
N THR A 580 -5.18 -16.32 6.38
CA THR A 580 -5.40 -16.48 4.93
C THR A 580 -5.18 -17.88 4.39
N ARG A 581 -4.59 -18.82 5.16
CA ARG A 581 -4.43 -20.20 4.67
C ARG A 581 -5.77 -20.92 4.72
N PRO A 582 -6.31 -21.43 3.60
CA PRO A 582 -7.45 -22.34 3.64
C PRO A 582 -7.12 -23.52 4.55
N SER A 583 -8.10 -24.01 5.32
CA SER A 583 -7.99 -25.40 5.77
C SER A 583 -7.93 -26.24 4.49
N THR A 584 -6.87 -27.02 4.36
CA THR A 584 -6.44 -27.70 3.13
C THR A 584 -7.45 -28.72 2.56
N THR A 585 -8.63 -28.86 3.17
CA THR A 585 -9.66 -29.83 2.82
C THR A 585 -10.88 -29.24 2.11
N ALA A 586 -11.11 -27.91 2.13
CA ALA A 586 -12.39 -27.34 1.68
C ALA A 586 -12.41 -26.77 0.24
N LEU A 587 -11.25 -26.58 -0.40
CA LEU A 587 -11.10 -25.96 -1.72
C LEU A 587 -10.01 -26.64 -2.58
N VAL A 588 -10.14 -27.95 -2.79
CA VAL A 588 -9.20 -28.69 -3.64
C VAL A 588 -9.17 -28.07 -5.05
N GLY A 589 -7.98 -27.69 -5.51
CA GLY A 589 -7.74 -27.01 -6.78
C GLY A 589 -7.67 -25.48 -6.68
N LEU A 590 -8.03 -24.87 -5.54
CA LEU A 590 -8.05 -23.42 -5.35
C LEU A 590 -7.26 -22.97 -4.11
N GLU A 591 -6.31 -23.78 -3.64
CA GLU A 591 -5.44 -23.49 -2.50
C GLU A 591 -4.52 -22.28 -2.71
N TRP A 592 -4.27 -21.90 -3.96
CA TRP A 592 -3.55 -20.68 -4.36
C TRP A 592 -4.29 -19.40 -4.00
N ALA A 593 -5.63 -19.45 -3.90
CA ALA A 593 -6.46 -18.30 -3.62
C ALA A 593 -6.61 -18.08 -2.10
N PRO A 594 -6.63 -16.82 -1.63
CA PRO A 594 -6.86 -16.55 -0.21
C PRO A 594 -8.31 -16.88 0.19
N GLN A 595 -8.54 -17.19 1.47
CA GLN A 595 -9.91 -17.36 2.00
C GLN A 595 -10.78 -16.09 1.89
N SER A 596 -10.15 -14.93 1.75
CA SER A 596 -10.76 -13.62 1.57
C SER A 596 -9.80 -12.76 0.75
N PHE A 597 -10.31 -12.09 -0.29
CA PHE A 597 -9.58 -11.10 -1.06
C PHE A 597 -9.61 -9.70 -0.40
N VAL A 598 -10.36 -9.54 0.70
CA VAL A 598 -10.28 -8.35 1.57
C VAL A 598 -9.08 -8.50 2.52
N PHE A 599 -7.88 -8.53 1.96
CA PHE A 599 -6.61 -8.59 2.71
C PHE A 599 -5.85 -7.27 2.61
N ARG A 600 -4.73 -7.18 3.35
CA ARG A 600 -3.92 -5.95 3.42
C ARG A 600 -2.49 -6.20 3.01
N THR A 601 -1.94 -5.35 2.14
CA THR A 601 -0.56 -5.50 1.66
C THR A 601 0.45 -4.76 2.52
N ARG A 602 1.55 -5.45 2.86
CA ARG A 602 2.66 -4.94 3.70
C ARG A 602 3.46 -3.82 3.03
N LYS A 603 3.49 -3.77 1.69
CA LYS A 603 4.14 -2.72 0.89
C LYS A 603 3.06 -1.98 0.08
N SER A 604 3.33 -0.72 -0.26
CA SER A 604 2.61 -0.03 -1.34
C SER A 604 2.60 -0.96 -2.56
N ALA A 605 1.47 -1.02 -3.28
CA ALA A 605 1.38 -1.84 -4.48
C ALA A 605 2.59 -1.51 -5.38
N PRO A 606 3.27 -2.50 -5.97
CA PRO A 606 4.40 -2.23 -6.86
C PRO A 606 3.97 -1.20 -7.91
N GLU A 607 4.86 -0.25 -8.23
CA GLU A 607 4.61 0.84 -9.19
C GLU A 607 4.12 0.32 -10.56
N HIS A 608 4.40 -0.97 -10.83
CA HIS A 608 3.83 -1.73 -11.94
C HIS A 608 3.02 -2.93 -11.40
N PRO A 609 1.69 -2.83 -11.29
CA PRO A 609 0.87 -3.99 -10.99
C PRO A 609 1.04 -5.01 -12.11
N ASP A 610 1.21 -6.28 -11.74
CA ASP A 610 1.28 -7.38 -12.69
C ASP A 610 0.19 -7.24 -13.77
N THR A 611 0.64 -7.16 -15.02
CA THR A 611 -0.24 -6.95 -16.17
C THR A 611 -0.77 -8.24 -16.75
N GLN A 612 -0.14 -9.38 -16.43
CA GLN A 612 -0.50 -10.66 -17.00
C GLN A 612 -1.62 -11.29 -16.18
N LEU A 613 -2.72 -11.61 -16.88
CA LEU A 613 -3.85 -12.34 -16.31
C LEU A 613 -3.69 -13.83 -16.60
N ALA A 614 -3.89 -14.65 -15.58
CA ALA A 614 -3.92 -16.09 -15.60
C ALA A 614 -5.36 -16.61 -15.54
N LEU A 615 -5.63 -17.70 -16.24
CA LEU A 615 -6.91 -18.40 -16.19
C LEU A 615 -7.02 -19.19 -14.88
N ALA A 616 -8.17 -19.12 -14.21
CA ALA A 616 -8.55 -19.97 -13.10
C ALA A 616 -9.72 -20.87 -13.50
N ASP A 617 -9.61 -22.16 -13.19
CA ASP A 617 -10.69 -23.16 -13.35
C ASP A 617 -10.69 -24.14 -12.17
N GLU A 618 -11.42 -25.25 -12.29
CA GLU A 618 -11.50 -26.31 -11.27
C GLU A 618 -10.17 -27.03 -11.02
N LEU A 619 -9.20 -26.92 -11.94
CA LEU A 619 -7.87 -27.51 -11.78
C LEU A 619 -6.89 -26.57 -11.08
N GLY A 620 -7.11 -25.26 -11.13
CA GLY A 620 -6.32 -24.25 -10.44
C GLY A 620 -6.00 -23.02 -11.28
N LEU A 621 -4.98 -22.26 -10.88
CA LEU A 621 -4.53 -21.07 -11.59
C LEU A 621 -3.42 -21.43 -12.59
N HIS A 622 -3.65 -21.10 -13.86
CA HIS A 622 -2.76 -21.40 -14.97
C HIS A 622 -1.79 -20.25 -15.24
N VAL A 623 -0.55 -20.38 -14.80
CA VAL A 623 0.50 -19.35 -14.88
C VAL A 623 1.68 -19.78 -15.74
N SER A 624 2.43 -18.83 -16.30
CA SER A 624 3.66 -19.08 -17.06
C SER A 624 4.83 -18.31 -16.44
N LEU A 625 5.64 -18.97 -15.61
CA LEU A 625 6.69 -18.34 -14.79
C LEU A 625 8.02 -19.07 -14.91
N VAL A 626 9.09 -18.37 -14.54
CA VAL A 626 10.42 -18.95 -14.39
C VAL A 626 10.51 -19.68 -13.05
N ALA A 627 11.11 -20.87 -13.09
CA ALA A 627 11.28 -21.72 -11.93
C ALA A 627 12.72 -22.24 -11.85
N LEU A 628 13.20 -22.42 -10.63
CA LEU A 628 14.48 -23.04 -10.29
C LEU A 628 14.23 -24.40 -9.65
N ILE A 629 14.96 -25.42 -10.07
CA ILE A 629 14.85 -26.78 -9.53
C ILE A 629 16.18 -27.16 -8.86
N PRO A 630 16.21 -27.41 -7.54
CA PRO A 630 17.42 -27.86 -6.87
C PRO A 630 17.91 -29.20 -7.44
N ASP A 631 19.18 -29.35 -7.82
CA ASP A 631 19.69 -30.60 -8.44
C ASP A 631 19.82 -31.77 -7.46
N LYS A 632 20.11 -31.48 -6.18
CA LYS A 632 20.19 -32.43 -5.06
C LYS A 632 19.86 -31.70 -3.75
N GLY A 633 19.40 -32.43 -2.73
CA GLY A 633 19.35 -31.92 -1.35
C GLY A 633 17.99 -31.42 -0.84
N TRP A 634 16.88 -31.92 -1.38
CA TRP A 634 15.57 -31.63 -0.75
C TRP A 634 15.47 -32.22 0.67
N ASP A 635 16.11 -33.37 0.89
CA ASP A 635 16.25 -33.99 2.21
C ASP A 635 16.81 -33.02 3.25
N ILE A 636 17.59 -32.03 2.83
CA ILE A 636 18.17 -31.00 3.70
C ILE A 636 17.11 -29.97 4.11
N PHE A 637 16.20 -29.59 3.20
CA PHE A 637 15.05 -28.72 3.52
C PHE A 637 14.06 -29.39 4.47
N THR A 638 13.82 -30.70 4.32
CA THR A 638 12.91 -31.45 5.18
C THR A 638 13.57 -31.90 6.49
N GLN A 639 14.87 -32.20 6.52
CA GLN A 639 15.60 -32.56 7.76
C GLN A 639 15.81 -31.38 8.71
N ALA A 640 15.78 -30.13 8.22
CA ALA A 640 15.77 -28.94 9.06
C ALA A 640 14.60 -28.94 10.09
N GLU A 641 13.52 -29.67 9.80
CA GLU A 641 12.34 -29.84 10.66
C GLU A 641 12.58 -30.77 11.87
N MET A 642 13.53 -31.71 11.76
CA MET A 642 13.66 -32.80 12.75
C MET A 642 14.52 -32.46 13.98
N ASN A 643 15.36 -31.42 13.92
CA ASN A 643 16.37 -31.14 14.95
C ASN A 643 16.17 -29.83 15.73
N SER A 644 15.15 -29.01 15.42
CA SER A 644 14.90 -27.74 16.13
C SER A 644 13.81 -27.86 17.20
N THR A 645 14.11 -27.42 18.42
CA THR A 645 13.17 -27.37 19.56
C THR A 645 12.66 -25.97 19.88
N VAL A 646 13.09 -24.95 19.11
CA VAL A 646 12.78 -23.53 19.36
C VAL A 646 11.73 -23.04 18.36
N VAL A 647 10.62 -22.50 18.87
CA VAL A 647 9.53 -21.94 18.06
C VAL A 647 9.88 -20.50 17.68
N GLY A 648 10.02 -20.22 16.38
CA GLY A 648 10.19 -18.85 15.84
C GLY A 648 11.46 -18.55 15.04
N ASP A 649 12.31 -19.53 14.75
CA ASP A 649 13.54 -19.30 13.98
C ASP A 649 13.28 -19.13 12.47
N LEU A 650 13.92 -18.12 11.88
CA LEU A 650 13.95 -17.89 10.44
C LEU A 650 15.05 -18.77 9.82
N HIS A 651 14.67 -19.72 8.97
CA HIS A 651 15.62 -20.60 8.30
C HIS A 651 16.11 -20.00 6.99
N GLN A 652 17.36 -20.29 6.65
CA GLN A 652 18.00 -19.79 5.44
C GLN A 652 18.68 -20.93 4.67
N ALA A 653 18.49 -20.91 3.36
CA ALA A 653 19.19 -21.79 2.42
C ALA A 653 19.90 -20.94 1.38
N PHE A 654 21.08 -21.41 0.99
CA PHE A 654 21.93 -20.73 0.04
C PHE A 654 22.12 -21.64 -1.16
N PHE A 655 21.98 -21.09 -2.36
CA PHE A 655 22.26 -21.82 -3.59
C PHE A 655 22.98 -20.95 -4.61
N MET A 656 23.65 -21.62 -5.54
CA MET A 656 24.31 -21.02 -6.69
C MET A 656 23.65 -21.50 -7.97
N MET A 657 23.57 -20.63 -8.97
CA MET A 657 23.14 -21.03 -10.31
C MET A 657 24.34 -21.36 -11.19
N PRO A 658 24.33 -22.49 -11.92
CA PRO A 658 25.30 -22.75 -12.97
C PRO A 658 25.32 -21.56 -13.94
N LEU A 659 26.50 -21.00 -14.19
CA LEU A 659 26.78 -19.80 -15.01
C LEU A 659 26.75 -18.44 -14.28
N GLU A 660 26.40 -18.38 -12.98
CA GLU A 660 26.46 -17.16 -12.17
C GLU A 660 27.34 -17.34 -10.92
N TRP A 661 28.61 -17.74 -11.11
CA TRP A 661 29.52 -18.08 -10.01
C TRP A 661 29.88 -16.91 -9.09
N ASP A 662 29.69 -15.68 -9.56
CA ASP A 662 29.98 -14.45 -8.80
C ASP A 662 28.86 -14.07 -7.82
N TYR A 663 27.72 -14.77 -7.88
CA TYR A 663 26.56 -14.51 -7.04
C TYR A 663 26.13 -15.74 -6.26
N PHE A 664 25.54 -15.50 -5.10
CA PHE A 664 24.77 -16.49 -4.36
C PHE A 664 23.37 -15.98 -4.07
N TYR A 665 22.47 -16.93 -3.88
CA TYR A 665 21.06 -16.68 -3.64
C TYR A 665 20.70 -17.14 -2.25
N VAL A 666 20.08 -16.27 -1.46
CA VAL A 666 19.60 -16.54 -0.11
C VAL A 666 18.09 -16.69 -0.14
N VAL A 667 17.59 -17.87 0.22
CA VAL A 667 16.15 -18.09 0.45
C VAL A 667 15.90 -18.04 1.95
N ARG A 668 14.98 -17.18 2.39
CA ARG A 668 14.58 -17.09 3.80
C ARG A 668 13.14 -17.55 3.99
N TRP A 669 12.87 -18.36 5.01
CA TRP A 669 11.50 -18.81 5.35
C TRP A 669 11.27 -19.04 6.85
N ASP A 670 10.01 -18.98 7.26
CA ASP A 670 9.54 -19.19 8.64
C ASP A 670 8.92 -20.60 8.79
N MET A 671 9.53 -21.43 9.65
CA MET A 671 9.09 -22.81 9.92
C MET A 671 7.87 -22.90 10.84
N ALA A 672 7.56 -21.87 11.63
CA ALA A 672 6.36 -21.88 12.48
C ALA A 672 5.06 -21.89 11.65
N ARG A 673 5.15 -21.44 10.38
CA ARG A 673 4.01 -21.33 9.46
C ARG A 673 3.67 -22.62 8.72
N GLY A 674 4.30 -23.77 8.96
CA GLY A 674 3.82 -25.03 8.38
C GLY A 674 4.66 -26.26 8.74
N ARG A 675 4.03 -27.29 9.30
CA ARG A 675 4.58 -28.66 9.32
C ARG A 675 4.27 -29.36 8.00
N TRP A 676 5.27 -29.95 7.36
CA TRP A 676 5.13 -30.43 5.99
C TRP A 676 4.84 -31.93 5.99
N ASP A 677 3.56 -32.32 6.08
CA ASP A 677 3.17 -33.74 5.90
C ASP A 677 3.11 -34.11 4.40
N LEU A 678 4.28 -34.14 3.76
CA LEU A 678 4.46 -34.51 2.36
C LEU A 678 4.27 -36.02 2.11
N ALA A 679 4.08 -36.82 3.16
CA ALA A 679 4.06 -38.28 3.07
C ALA A 679 2.80 -38.85 2.38
N ASN A 680 1.70 -38.09 2.31
CA ASN A 680 0.39 -38.61 1.87
C ASN A 680 -0.18 -37.99 0.58
N SER A 681 0.52 -37.05 -0.08
CA SER A 681 -0.11 -36.27 -1.18
C SER A 681 0.71 -36.10 -2.48
N LEU A 682 1.84 -36.80 -2.63
CA LEU A 682 2.71 -36.65 -3.81
C LEU A 682 2.73 -37.93 -4.64
N ARG A 683 2.45 -37.82 -5.95
CA ARG A 683 2.66 -38.91 -6.90
C ARG A 683 4.16 -39.25 -6.95
N HIS A 684 4.52 -40.47 -7.33
CA HIS A 684 5.91 -40.95 -7.47
C HIS A 684 6.80 -40.14 -8.46
N LYS A 685 6.29 -39.08 -9.10
CA LYS A 685 6.99 -38.20 -10.06
C LYS A 685 6.92 -36.71 -9.70
N THR A 686 6.83 -36.38 -8.43
CA THR A 686 6.75 -34.98 -7.97
C THR A 686 8.14 -34.48 -7.56
N PHE A 687 8.53 -33.27 -7.99
CA PHE A 687 9.80 -32.63 -7.66
C PHE A 687 9.56 -31.22 -7.09
N PRO A 688 10.43 -30.70 -6.22
CA PRO A 688 10.30 -29.34 -5.72
C PRO A 688 10.75 -28.34 -6.78
N ALA A 689 10.07 -27.19 -6.85
CA ALA A 689 10.49 -26.06 -7.68
C ALA A 689 10.31 -24.76 -6.90
N LEU A 690 11.22 -23.81 -7.12
CA LEU A 690 11.16 -22.45 -6.62
C LEU A 690 10.71 -21.55 -7.77
N ILE A 691 9.45 -21.13 -7.76
CA ILE A 691 8.88 -20.24 -8.78
C ILE A 691 9.13 -18.80 -8.35
N LEU A 692 9.74 -18.00 -9.23
CA LEU A 692 10.10 -16.60 -8.95
C LEU A 692 9.01 -15.65 -9.48
N GLN A 693 8.68 -14.60 -8.73
CA GLN A 693 7.70 -13.58 -9.16
C GLN A 693 8.22 -12.76 -10.34
N GLN A 694 9.49 -12.42 -10.30
CA GLN A 694 10.21 -11.75 -11.37
C GLN A 694 11.48 -12.54 -11.65
N ASP A 695 11.88 -12.57 -12.92
CA ASP A 695 13.20 -13.04 -13.28
C ASP A 695 14.23 -12.26 -12.48
N ILE A 696 15.12 -12.98 -11.82
CA ILE A 696 16.34 -12.36 -11.33
C ILE A 696 17.18 -12.20 -12.58
N THR A 697 17.12 -11.01 -13.20
CA THR A 697 17.69 -10.75 -14.51
C THR A 697 19.14 -11.25 -14.59
N LEU A 698 19.38 -12.07 -15.62
CA LEU A 698 20.70 -12.33 -16.16
C LEU A 698 21.18 -11.02 -16.77
N VAL A 699 22.29 -10.47 -16.28
CA VAL A 699 23.11 -9.61 -17.13
C VAL A 699 23.88 -10.57 -18.03
N THR A 700 23.23 -11.06 -19.07
CA THR A 700 23.87 -11.85 -20.12
C THR A 700 23.96 -10.98 -21.37
N ASP A 701 25.19 -10.86 -21.90
CA ASP A 701 25.64 -10.10 -23.09
C ASP A 701 24.85 -10.37 -24.40
N GLU A 702 23.71 -11.09 -24.38
CA GLU A 702 23.02 -11.59 -25.58
C GLU A 702 22.04 -10.60 -26.24
N ALA A 703 22.02 -9.33 -25.83
CA ALA A 703 21.34 -8.24 -26.57
C ALA A 703 22.23 -7.61 -27.67
N LEU A 704 23.33 -8.26 -28.04
CA LEU A 704 24.26 -7.87 -29.10
C LEU A 704 24.26 -8.88 -30.25
N ASP A 705 23.13 -9.08 -30.93
CA ASP A 705 23.20 -9.64 -32.29
C ASP A 705 21.96 -9.32 -33.14
N LEU A 706 21.80 -8.05 -33.50
CA LEU A 706 21.06 -7.67 -34.70
C LEU A 706 21.77 -6.50 -35.38
N GLY A 707 22.59 -6.80 -36.39
CA GLY A 707 22.93 -5.79 -37.40
C GLY A 707 24.24 -5.89 -38.16
N GLU A 708 24.73 -7.07 -38.57
CA GLU A 708 25.70 -7.10 -39.67
C GLU A 708 25.01 -6.87 -41.03
N ALA A 709 25.10 -5.65 -41.55
CA ALA A 709 25.12 -5.40 -42.99
C ALA A 709 25.99 -4.17 -43.35
N VAL A 710 27.24 -4.48 -43.71
CA VAL A 710 28.05 -3.88 -44.81
C VAL A 710 28.43 -2.39 -44.74
N GLY A 711 29.74 -2.11 -44.63
CA GLY A 711 30.32 -0.87 -45.15
C GLY A 711 31.75 -0.55 -44.69
N ARG A 712 32.74 -0.79 -45.56
CA ARG A 712 34.17 -0.55 -45.35
C ARG A 712 34.58 0.94 -45.24
N LYS A 713 35.53 1.16 -44.32
CA LYS A 713 36.83 1.86 -44.45
C LYS A 713 37.00 3.36 -44.13
N ASP A 714 38.06 3.52 -43.34
CA ASP A 714 39.11 4.53 -43.30
C ASP A 714 38.87 5.79 -42.46
N GLY A 715 39.82 5.98 -41.55
CA GLY A 715 39.65 6.80 -40.36
C GLY A 715 40.13 8.23 -40.49
N THR A 716 39.66 9.04 -39.55
CA THR A 716 40.33 10.20 -38.95
C THR A 716 39.46 10.70 -37.79
N SER A 717 40.04 10.73 -36.59
CA SER A 717 39.90 11.70 -35.50
C SER A 717 38.53 12.27 -35.09
N MET A 718 38.20 12.04 -33.80
CA MET A 718 37.54 12.91 -32.80
C MET A 718 36.16 13.54 -33.12
N THR A 719 35.17 13.32 -32.23
CA THR A 719 34.53 14.33 -31.33
C THR A 719 33.19 13.81 -30.71
N ARG A 720 33.13 13.74 -29.36
CA ARG A 720 31.99 13.90 -28.39
C ARG A 720 30.86 12.83 -28.28
N MET A 721 30.73 12.16 -27.12
CA MET A 721 29.90 12.43 -25.89
C MET A 721 28.47 11.81 -25.96
N PHE A 722 28.24 10.62 -25.36
CA PHE A 722 27.70 10.30 -24.00
C PHE A 722 26.16 10.31 -23.88
N ASP A 723 25.56 9.16 -23.56
CA ASP A 723 24.89 8.91 -22.26
C ASP A 723 24.26 7.49 -22.19
N GLY A 724 24.72 6.68 -21.23
CA GLY A 724 24.15 5.37 -20.88
C GLY A 724 25.12 4.32 -20.32
N ASP A 725 26.41 4.37 -20.68
CA ASP A 725 27.30 3.19 -20.58
C ASP A 725 28.35 3.21 -19.43
N LEU A 726 28.42 4.26 -18.60
CA LEU A 726 29.61 4.49 -17.76
C LEU A 726 29.81 3.54 -16.56
N ILE A 727 28.77 3.02 -15.90
CA ILE A 727 28.96 2.34 -14.59
C ILE A 727 29.43 0.88 -14.73
N ALA A 728 29.05 0.18 -15.80
CA ALA A 728 29.51 -1.18 -16.08
C ALA A 728 30.89 -1.21 -16.79
N GLU A 729 31.20 -0.16 -17.53
CA GLU A 729 32.45 -0.03 -18.29
C GLU A 729 33.61 0.42 -17.39
N GLU A 730 33.39 1.34 -16.43
CA GLU A 730 34.39 1.72 -15.41
C GLU A 730 34.80 0.51 -14.53
N ALA A 731 33.85 -0.35 -14.15
CA ALA A 731 34.14 -1.56 -13.39
C ALA A 731 34.92 -2.60 -14.22
N ARG A 732 34.71 -2.65 -15.54
CA ARG A 732 35.45 -3.55 -16.45
C ARG A 732 36.86 -3.01 -16.76
N GLU A 733 37.03 -1.71 -16.98
CA GLU A 733 38.33 -1.11 -17.27
C GLU A 733 39.26 -1.14 -16.06
N GLU A 734 38.77 -0.88 -14.85
CA GLU A 734 39.60 -0.92 -13.63
C GLU A 734 40.07 -2.35 -13.32
N VAL A 735 39.20 -3.35 -13.51
CA VAL A 735 39.54 -4.77 -13.36
C VAL A 735 40.52 -5.24 -14.45
N LEU A 736 40.36 -4.80 -15.71
CA LEU A 736 41.33 -5.09 -16.77
C LEU A 736 42.68 -4.43 -16.50
N ARG A 737 42.67 -3.22 -15.92
CA ARG A 737 43.88 -2.46 -15.56
C ARG A 737 44.63 -3.15 -14.43
N GLU A 738 43.94 -3.64 -13.39
CA GLU A 738 44.52 -4.45 -12.32
C GLU A 738 45.10 -5.77 -12.86
N MET A 739 44.36 -6.48 -13.71
CA MET A 739 44.85 -7.71 -14.37
C MET A 739 46.08 -7.45 -15.25
N MET A 740 46.15 -6.28 -15.91
CA MET A 740 47.29 -5.88 -16.73
C MET A 740 48.50 -5.43 -15.91
N MET A 741 48.32 -4.93 -14.68
CA MET A 741 49.42 -4.58 -13.76
C MET A 741 49.97 -5.82 -13.06
N GLU A 742 49.09 -6.76 -12.66
CA GLU A 742 49.48 -8.03 -12.06
C GLU A 742 50.19 -8.95 -13.08
N ALA A 743 49.73 -8.98 -14.33
CA ALA A 743 50.41 -9.69 -15.43
C ALA A 743 51.78 -9.08 -15.80
N ARG A 744 52.06 -7.83 -15.40
CA ARG A 744 53.36 -7.15 -15.57
C ARG A 744 54.26 -7.23 -14.34
N GLY A 745 53.80 -7.81 -13.24
CA GLY A 745 54.56 -7.93 -11.99
C GLY A 745 54.73 -6.62 -11.23
N GLU A 746 53.85 -5.65 -11.45
CA GLU A 746 53.83 -4.38 -10.72
C GLU A 746 53.03 -4.56 -9.42
N THR A 747 53.66 -4.31 -8.26
CA THR A 747 53.01 -4.40 -6.95
C THR A 747 52.11 -3.19 -6.71
N VAL A 748 50.83 -3.44 -6.42
CA VAL A 748 49.86 -2.43 -5.97
C VAL A 748 50.24 -1.97 -4.56
N GLU A 749 50.37 -0.66 -4.32
CA GLU A 749 50.55 -0.10 -2.97
C GLU A 749 49.30 -0.39 -2.10
N GLU A 750 49.52 -0.80 -0.85
CA GLU A 750 48.55 -1.42 0.07
C GLU A 750 47.38 -0.53 0.58
N ASP A 751 47.20 0.70 0.11
CA ASP A 751 46.26 1.67 0.73
C ASP A 751 44.98 1.98 -0.07
N TYR A 752 44.53 1.06 -0.93
CA TYR A 752 43.19 1.15 -1.53
C TYR A 752 42.21 0.19 -0.87
N THR A 753 41.37 0.70 0.05
CA THR A 753 40.15 0.01 0.51
C THR A 753 39.02 0.33 -0.46
N PRO A 754 38.56 -0.61 -1.32
CA PRO A 754 37.42 -0.33 -2.18
C PRO A 754 36.19 -0.15 -1.30
N GLU A 755 35.51 0.99 -1.44
CA GLU A 755 34.16 1.17 -0.89
C GLU A 755 33.30 -0.01 -1.35
N ARG A 756 32.79 -0.79 -0.39
CA ARG A 756 31.92 -1.95 -0.64
C ARG A 756 30.63 -1.50 -1.31
N ARG A 757 30.58 -1.50 -2.65
CA ARG A 757 29.30 -1.45 -3.37
C ARG A 757 28.69 -2.85 -3.38
N SER A 758 27.86 -3.13 -2.38
CA SER A 758 27.06 -4.35 -2.33
C SER A 758 25.89 -4.25 -3.32
N PHE A 759 25.93 -5.01 -4.41
CA PHE A 759 24.78 -5.20 -5.28
C PHE A 759 23.86 -6.26 -4.67
N SER A 760 22.70 -5.85 -4.18
CA SER A 760 21.65 -6.76 -3.73
C SER A 760 20.35 -6.50 -4.49
N ALA A 761 19.72 -7.58 -4.94
CA ALA A 761 18.40 -7.55 -5.55
C ALA A 761 17.53 -8.61 -4.87
N SER A 762 16.29 -8.28 -4.52
CA SER A 762 15.37 -9.26 -3.93
C SER A 762 14.09 -9.44 -4.76
N THR A 763 13.60 -10.67 -4.80
CA THR A 763 12.34 -11.04 -5.44
C THR A 763 11.55 -11.97 -4.53
N ARG A 764 10.22 -11.94 -4.63
CA ARG A 764 9.36 -12.92 -3.97
C ARG A 764 9.40 -14.22 -4.76
N ALA A 765 9.29 -15.33 -4.05
CA ALA A 765 9.17 -16.64 -4.66
C ALA A 765 8.19 -17.52 -3.89
N ILE A 766 7.77 -18.60 -4.53
CA ILE A 766 7.04 -19.68 -3.88
C ILE A 766 7.78 -20.99 -4.09
N ILE A 767 7.79 -21.80 -3.04
CA ILE A 767 8.22 -23.18 -3.09
C ILE A 767 6.98 -24.02 -3.43
N VAL A 768 7.06 -24.81 -4.49
CA VAL A 768 5.99 -25.70 -4.93
C VAL A 768 6.46 -27.15 -5.01
N ALA A 769 5.53 -28.09 -4.83
CA ALA A 769 5.68 -29.48 -5.26
C ALA A 769 5.04 -29.64 -6.64
N ALA A 770 5.82 -30.05 -7.62
CA ALA A 770 5.49 -30.03 -9.05
C ALA A 770 5.51 -31.42 -9.69
N SER A 771 4.52 -31.76 -10.52
CA SER A 771 4.52 -32.98 -11.33
C SER A 771 4.10 -32.68 -12.77
N VAL A 772 4.64 -33.42 -13.74
CA VAL A 772 4.24 -33.30 -15.15
C VAL A 772 2.77 -33.72 -15.28
N MET A 773 1.95 -32.91 -15.96
CA MET A 773 0.59 -33.32 -16.29
C MET A 773 0.61 -34.43 -17.34
N ASP A 774 -0.06 -35.55 -17.06
CA ASP A 774 -0.18 -36.65 -18.02
C ASP A 774 -1.00 -36.17 -19.24
N ALA A 775 -0.42 -36.23 -20.44
CA ALA A 775 -1.22 -36.11 -21.67
C ALA A 775 -2.23 -37.27 -21.69
N SER A 776 -3.52 -36.96 -21.89
CA SER A 776 -4.65 -37.91 -21.85
C SER A 776 -4.30 -39.32 -22.36
N PRO A 777 -4.75 -40.40 -21.68
CA PRO A 777 -4.26 -41.75 -21.93
C PRO A 777 -4.96 -42.36 -23.13
N ASP A 778 -4.32 -42.33 -24.29
CA ASP A 778 -4.57 -43.31 -25.34
C ASP A 778 -3.25 -43.66 -26.02
N THR A 779 -2.50 -44.58 -25.40
CA THR A 779 -1.94 -45.77 -26.04
C THR A 779 -1.12 -46.57 -25.03
N SER A 780 -1.34 -47.88 -25.12
CA SER A 780 -0.93 -48.96 -24.24
C SER A 780 0.58 -49.24 -24.17
N ASN A 781 0.98 -49.77 -23.01
CA ASN A 781 2.09 -50.70 -22.76
C ASN A 781 3.52 -50.27 -23.10
N THR A 782 4.35 -50.12 -22.06
CA THR A 782 5.44 -51.06 -21.79
C THR A 782 6.06 -50.82 -20.42
N THR A 783 6.24 -51.91 -19.69
CA THR A 783 7.09 -52.04 -18.50
C THR A 783 8.54 -51.75 -18.86
N ASP A 784 9.21 -50.82 -18.17
CA ASP A 784 10.59 -51.06 -17.73
C ASP A 784 11.12 -50.11 -16.63
N SER A 785 11.93 -50.73 -15.78
CA SER A 785 12.90 -50.28 -14.78
C SER A 785 13.13 -48.80 -14.42
N LEU A 786 13.14 -48.60 -13.09
CA LEU A 786 13.68 -47.49 -12.29
C LEU A 786 14.98 -46.86 -12.83
N GLN A 787 14.92 -45.58 -13.19
CA GLN A 787 15.99 -44.60 -13.00
C GLN A 787 15.41 -43.18 -13.03
N ASP A 788 15.63 -42.43 -11.95
CA ASP A 788 15.37 -40.99 -11.80
C ASP A 788 15.99 -40.18 -12.95
N LYS A 789 15.20 -39.91 -13.99
CA LYS A 789 15.53 -38.91 -14.99
C LYS A 789 14.47 -37.84 -14.96
N ARG A 790 14.84 -36.69 -14.37
CA ARG A 790 14.16 -35.41 -14.59
C ARG A 790 13.97 -35.23 -16.11
N PRO A 791 12.82 -34.74 -16.57
CA PRO A 791 12.62 -34.46 -17.99
C PRO A 791 13.64 -33.41 -18.42
N ARG A 792 14.73 -33.85 -19.07
CA ARG A 792 15.72 -32.96 -19.68
C ARG A 792 15.10 -32.35 -20.92
N ALA A 793 14.85 -31.04 -20.89
CA ALA A 793 14.64 -30.25 -22.10
C ALA A 793 15.98 -30.16 -22.85
N LYS A 794 16.25 -31.13 -23.74
CA LYS A 794 17.25 -30.97 -24.81
C LYS A 794 16.50 -30.97 -26.13
N GLY A 795 16.51 -29.82 -26.83
CA GLY A 795 15.72 -29.52 -28.02
C GLY A 795 16.09 -30.32 -29.28
N PRO A 796 15.60 -29.96 -30.50
CA PRO A 796 14.62 -28.93 -30.87
C PRO A 796 13.33 -29.56 -31.43
N ASN A 797 12.21 -29.32 -30.77
CA ASN A 797 10.90 -29.25 -31.42
C ASN A 797 10.14 -28.15 -30.71
N SER A 798 10.23 -26.94 -31.27
CA SER A 798 9.48 -25.77 -30.85
C SER A 798 7.99 -26.05 -31.00
N ASN A 799 7.28 -26.23 -29.88
CA ASN A 799 5.96 -25.64 -29.60
C ASN A 799 5.11 -26.40 -28.56
N VAL A 800 5.59 -27.48 -27.95
CA VAL A 800 4.85 -28.10 -26.83
C VAL A 800 5.49 -27.66 -25.51
N ALA A 801 4.97 -26.59 -24.92
CA ALA A 801 5.30 -26.24 -23.54
C ALA A 801 4.89 -27.42 -22.64
N VAL A 802 5.83 -27.98 -21.86
CA VAL A 802 5.49 -29.01 -20.89
C VAL A 802 4.71 -28.33 -19.76
N GLU A 803 3.54 -28.85 -19.43
CA GLU A 803 2.65 -28.30 -18.42
C GLU A 803 2.76 -29.11 -17.13
N TYR A 804 2.78 -28.40 -16.00
CA TYR A 804 2.99 -28.99 -14.68
C TYR A 804 1.83 -28.69 -13.75
N GLN A 805 1.40 -29.69 -13.00
CA GLN A 805 0.51 -29.49 -11.85
C GLN A 805 1.38 -29.25 -10.62
N ALA A 806 1.15 -28.14 -9.93
CA ALA A 806 1.93 -27.74 -8.77
C ALA A 806 1.04 -27.40 -7.58
N ARG A 807 1.51 -27.68 -6.37
CA ARG A 807 0.87 -27.28 -5.12
C ARG A 807 1.80 -26.34 -4.35
N ILE A 808 1.26 -25.22 -3.87
CA ILE A 808 2.03 -24.27 -3.05
C ILE A 808 2.38 -24.91 -1.71
N ILE A 809 3.68 -24.95 -1.40
CA ILE A 809 4.18 -25.40 -0.10
C ILE A 809 4.40 -24.22 0.84
N GLN A 810 5.12 -23.18 0.37
CA GLN A 810 5.53 -22.06 1.20
C GLN A 810 5.84 -20.82 0.35
N HIS A 811 5.52 -19.62 0.85
CA HIS A 811 6.01 -18.35 0.28
C HIS A 811 7.36 -18.00 0.90
N VAL A 812 8.30 -17.53 0.08
CA VAL A 812 9.67 -17.21 0.51
C VAL A 812 10.18 -15.96 -0.18
N GLU A 813 11.20 -15.31 0.42
CA GLU A 813 11.95 -14.25 -0.24
C GLU A 813 13.29 -14.79 -0.73
N VAL A 814 13.68 -14.41 -1.95
CA VAL A 814 14.97 -14.76 -2.55
C VAL A 814 15.76 -13.48 -2.73
N GLN A 815 16.95 -13.44 -2.14
CA GLN A 815 17.90 -12.34 -2.27
C GLN A 815 19.11 -12.79 -3.08
N LYS A 816 19.49 -12.02 -4.11
CA LYS A 816 20.72 -12.19 -4.87
C LYS A 816 21.78 -11.29 -4.28
N GLU A 817 22.91 -11.87 -3.90
CA GLU A 817 24.06 -11.16 -3.35
C GLU A 817 25.31 -11.52 -4.15
N MET A 818 26.14 -10.52 -4.47
CA MET A 818 27.46 -10.74 -5.07
C MET A 818 28.46 -11.18 -3.99
N PHE A 819 29.35 -12.11 -4.32
CA PHE A 819 30.46 -12.43 -3.41
C PHE A 819 31.38 -11.22 -3.25
N SER A 820 31.55 -10.75 -2.02
CA SER A 820 32.60 -9.78 -1.74
C SER A 820 33.95 -10.52 -1.74
N THR A 821 34.72 -10.38 -2.82
CA THR A 821 36.06 -10.95 -3.10
C THR A 821 36.14 -12.45 -3.44
N TYR A 822 37.03 -12.75 -4.39
CA TYR A 822 37.30 -14.03 -5.07
C TYR A 822 37.07 -15.32 -4.24
N THR A 823 36.37 -16.27 -4.88
CA THR A 823 36.24 -17.75 -4.77
C THR A 823 36.64 -18.52 -3.49
N ARG A 824 37.55 -18.05 -2.63
CA ARG A 824 37.82 -18.59 -1.29
C ARG A 824 36.97 -17.96 -0.18
N ALA A 825 36.39 -16.78 -0.42
CA ALA A 825 35.54 -16.09 0.55
C ALA A 825 34.11 -16.65 0.61
N ALA A 826 33.58 -17.22 -0.47
CA ALA A 826 32.22 -17.77 -0.53
C ALA A 826 31.92 -18.75 0.62
N CYS A 827 32.76 -19.77 0.80
CA CYS A 827 32.59 -20.74 1.89
C CYS A 827 32.75 -20.10 3.27
N LYS A 828 33.71 -19.18 3.46
CA LYS A 828 33.90 -18.48 4.74
C LYS A 828 32.79 -17.48 5.06
N GLN A 829 32.20 -16.87 4.05
CA GLN A 829 31.09 -15.93 4.16
C GLN A 829 29.80 -16.71 4.50
N MET A 830 29.60 -17.88 3.87
CA MET A 830 28.57 -18.84 4.28
C MET A 830 28.79 -19.38 5.71
N GLU A 831 30.04 -19.62 6.12
CA GLU A 831 30.39 -20.04 7.50
C GLU A 831 30.22 -18.92 8.55
N ARG A 832 30.34 -17.64 8.17
CA ARG A 832 30.15 -16.48 9.06
C ARG A 832 28.68 -16.27 9.46
N TYR A 833 27.74 -16.68 8.61
CA TYR A 833 26.30 -16.66 8.92
C TYR A 833 25.93 -17.93 9.71
N ASN A 834 26.24 -17.97 11.01
CA ASN A 834 26.09 -19.16 11.84
C ASN A 834 24.79 -19.14 12.67
N GLY A 835 24.04 -20.26 12.64
CA GLY A 835 22.91 -20.58 13.53
C GLY A 835 22.00 -21.72 13.05
N SER A 836 21.63 -21.74 11.78
CA SER A 836 20.62 -22.69 11.23
C SER A 836 20.64 -22.76 9.68
N THR A 837 21.85 -22.82 9.13
CA THR A 837 22.16 -22.56 7.72
C THR A 837 22.35 -23.85 6.92
N HIS A 838 21.67 -23.98 5.77
CA HIS A 838 21.79 -25.15 4.89
C HIS A 838 22.37 -24.77 3.52
N SER A 839 23.36 -25.54 3.04
CA SER A 839 24.04 -25.31 1.75
C SER A 839 23.47 -26.20 0.65
N ILE A 840 23.06 -25.60 -0.46
CA ILE A 840 22.63 -26.30 -1.68
C ILE A 840 23.69 -26.05 -2.75
N ASN A 841 24.34 -27.11 -3.19
CA ASN A 841 25.51 -27.01 -4.06
C ASN A 841 25.19 -26.53 -5.50
N SER A 842 23.93 -26.56 -5.96
CA SER A 842 23.50 -26.03 -7.28
C SER A 842 21.99 -26.20 -7.55
N CYS A 843 21.42 -25.30 -8.37
CA CYS A 843 20.05 -25.37 -8.92
C CYS A 843 20.03 -25.24 -10.45
N GLU A 844 19.15 -25.96 -11.15
CA GLU A 844 18.95 -25.82 -12.61
C GLU A 844 17.82 -24.80 -12.90
N LYS A 845 18.08 -23.84 -13.81
CA LYS A 845 17.07 -22.87 -14.31
C LYS A 845 16.35 -23.44 -15.53
N TRP A 846 15.02 -23.36 -15.56
CA TRP A 846 14.23 -23.73 -16.74
C TRP A 846 14.06 -22.55 -17.72
N SER A 847 13.88 -22.88 -19.01
CA SER A 847 13.77 -21.92 -20.13
C SER A 847 12.60 -20.94 -20.01
N ASP A 848 12.67 -19.85 -20.79
CA ASP A 848 12.02 -18.53 -20.74
C ASP A 848 10.57 -18.36 -20.24
N ARG A 849 9.78 -19.44 -20.06
CA ARG A 849 8.53 -19.48 -19.28
C ARG A 849 8.02 -20.92 -19.24
N VAL A 850 7.74 -21.44 -18.04
CA VAL A 850 7.19 -22.79 -17.83
C VAL A 850 5.72 -22.66 -17.46
N ARG A 851 4.85 -23.51 -18.03
CA ARG A 851 3.42 -23.51 -17.71
C ARG A 851 3.13 -24.34 -16.47
N TRP A 852 2.42 -23.73 -15.53
CA TRP A 852 2.03 -24.30 -14.26
C TRP A 852 0.52 -24.17 -14.07
N CYS A 853 -0.14 -25.25 -13.71
CA CYS A 853 -1.46 -25.25 -13.09
C CYS A 853 -1.24 -25.34 -11.57
N ILE A 854 -1.40 -24.23 -10.88
CA ILE A 854 -1.12 -24.12 -9.44
C ILE A 854 -2.42 -24.34 -8.67
N GLN A 855 -2.40 -25.37 -7.84
CA GLN A 855 -3.45 -25.74 -6.89
C GLN A 855 -3.22 -25.06 -5.57
#